data_AF-A0A0M0I053-F1
#
_entry.id   AF-A0A0M0I053-F1
#
_cell.length_a   1.000
_cell.length_b   1.000
_cell.length_c   1.000
_cell.angle_alpha   90.00
_cell.angle_beta   90.00
_cell.angle_gamma   90.00
#
_symmetry.space_group_name_H-M   'P 1'
#
loop_
_entity.id
_entity.type
_entity.pdbx_description
1 polymer ?
#
loop_
_entity_poly.entity_id
_entity_poly.type
_entity_poly.pdbx_seq_one_letter_code
_entity_poly.pdbx_strand_id
1 'polypeptide(L)'
;MNSSNNTININQTLRETFGFETLRPGQERVIETVLNHRSCAAIFPTGSGKSLCYQLPAICLPHLTLVVSPLLALMKDQLAFLASKNIPAASIDSTLSREEVQSTMEGVRSGKIKVLMISIERLKNERFRQFIGQVPISLLVVDEAHCISEWGHNFRPDYLKLPQYVQEFQIPQVLLLTATATQAVIADMQSKFAIAQSDVIVTGFYRPNLDITVAPCQDDEKLERLLSELQTAPNAPTIVYVTLQNSAENVASELRKAGINAHSYHAGLDNDIRERIQNDFMRGEIDCIVATIAFGMGVDKSDIRRVIHFDLPKSIENYAQEIGRAGRDGQKSDCILLANQNGISTLENFIYGDTPEREEILFTLQQAINASPQWEVVLSRLASESNVRQLPLKTLLVYMEMAGVIQAQYSYFADYRFKFLRDKQFILSQFNGERREFVNAIFQCSPQARTWCQVDFETLWAHFQADRQRTIAALDYFNEKGWIELESKLMTEVYRVNTVDKPIDALANSLAQLFKDKEQSDVERIHRLLQFFESEQCLSHGLADYFGDHNAPSQCGHCSVCRGHIAQLPKSHTQQASASEVSAWLTELQKKSSTPLSHNLQAKFLCGIATPVFTKLKARSLAGFARLESAPYAQVLALVESLNGSEEA
;
A
#
# COMPACT_ATOMS: atom_id res chain seq x y z
N MET A 1 16.07 -10.28 45.37
CA MET A 1 15.55 -11.65 45.29
C MET A 1 14.14 -11.67 45.86
N ASN A 2 13.14 -11.61 44.98
CA ASN A 2 11.77 -12.08 45.14
C ASN A 2 11.07 -11.80 43.79
N SER A 3 11.57 -12.46 42.75
CA SER A 3 10.90 -12.57 41.46
C SER A 3 10.00 -13.79 41.56
N SER A 4 8.74 -13.56 41.93
CA SER A 4 7.67 -14.55 41.78
C SER A 4 7.57 -14.86 40.29
N ASN A 5 8.22 -15.95 39.86
CA ASN A 5 8.01 -16.55 38.54
C ASN A 5 6.57 -17.09 38.53
N ASN A 6 5.62 -16.20 38.23
CA ASN A 6 4.34 -16.62 37.72
C ASN A 6 4.64 -17.14 36.32
N THR A 7 4.91 -18.43 36.18
CA THR A 7 5.09 -19.07 34.89
C THR A 7 3.79 -18.87 34.12
N ILE A 8 3.80 -17.93 33.17
CA ILE A 8 2.65 -17.61 32.33
C ILE A 8 2.21 -18.90 31.65
N ASN A 9 1.04 -19.41 32.03
CA ASN A 9 0.51 -20.64 31.44
C ASN A 9 -0.23 -20.29 30.15
N ILE A 10 0.47 -20.43 29.02
CA ILE A 10 -0.04 -20.14 27.68
C ILE A 10 -1.37 -20.86 27.42
N ASN A 11 -1.46 -22.15 27.78
CA ASN A 11 -2.65 -22.97 27.56
C ASN A 11 -3.84 -22.51 28.40
N GLN A 12 -3.60 -22.07 29.63
CA GLN A 12 -4.65 -21.50 30.49
C GLN A 12 -5.20 -20.21 29.88
N THR A 13 -4.32 -19.27 29.53
CA THR A 13 -4.70 -17.99 28.90
C THR A 13 -5.46 -18.21 27.58
N LEU A 14 -5.02 -19.17 26.77
CA LEU A 14 -5.66 -19.53 25.51
C LEU A 14 -7.13 -19.96 25.70
N ARG A 15 -7.38 -20.82 26.69
CA ARG A 15 -8.72 -21.34 26.97
C ARG A 15 -9.60 -20.30 27.66
N GLU A 16 -9.09 -19.68 28.72
CA GLU A 16 -9.89 -18.78 29.57
C GLU A 16 -10.19 -17.44 28.88
N THR A 17 -9.24 -16.87 28.13
CA THR A 17 -9.43 -15.56 27.49
C THR A 17 -9.92 -15.68 26.05
N PHE A 18 -9.29 -16.54 25.24
CA PHE A 18 -9.59 -16.61 23.81
C PHE A 18 -10.63 -17.68 23.46
N GLY A 19 -10.86 -18.66 24.33
CA GLY A 19 -11.81 -19.75 24.10
C GLY A 19 -11.33 -20.76 23.04
N PHE A 20 -10.02 -20.86 22.81
CA PHE A 20 -9.45 -21.85 21.91
C PHE A 20 -8.91 -23.04 22.70
N GLU A 21 -9.11 -24.25 22.17
CA GLU A 21 -8.66 -25.49 22.84
C GLU A 21 -7.16 -25.76 22.67
N THR A 22 -6.63 -25.43 21.48
CA THR A 22 -5.26 -25.75 21.07
C THR A 22 -4.68 -24.65 20.18
N LEU A 23 -3.37 -24.42 20.29
CA LEU A 23 -2.62 -23.61 19.34
C LEU A 23 -2.46 -24.33 18.01
N ARG A 24 -2.44 -23.56 16.93
CA ARG A 24 -2.12 -24.04 15.58
C ARG A 24 -0.60 -24.20 15.40
N PRO A 25 -0.16 -25.00 14.42
CA PRO A 25 1.26 -25.19 14.14
C PRO A 25 2.03 -23.86 14.06
N GLY A 26 3.19 -23.80 14.70
CA GLY A 26 4.06 -22.62 14.75
C GLY A 26 3.68 -21.56 15.79
N GLN A 27 2.40 -21.42 16.18
CA GLN A 27 1.96 -20.35 17.09
C GLN A 27 2.63 -20.44 18.46
N GLU A 28 2.71 -21.65 19.05
CA GLU A 28 3.34 -21.87 20.36
C GLU A 28 4.78 -21.38 20.38
N ARG A 29 5.57 -21.77 19.38
CA ARG A 29 6.98 -21.39 19.26
C ARG A 29 7.17 -19.88 19.12
N VAL A 30 6.25 -19.17 18.45
CA VAL A 30 6.27 -17.70 18.34
C VAL A 30 5.97 -17.07 19.69
N ILE A 31 4.87 -17.51 20.32
CA ILE A 31 4.40 -16.99 21.61
C ILE A 31 5.48 -17.18 22.68
N GLU A 32 6.07 -18.37 22.78
CA GLU A 32 7.16 -18.65 23.72
C GLU A 32 8.39 -17.78 23.46
N THR A 33 8.75 -17.57 22.20
CA THR A 33 9.89 -16.72 21.84
C THR A 33 9.68 -15.28 22.32
N VAL A 34 8.49 -14.72 22.07
CA VAL A 34 8.13 -13.36 22.49
C VAL A 34 7.99 -13.23 24.02
N LEU A 35 7.42 -14.24 24.68
CA LEU A 35 7.33 -14.25 26.15
C LEU A 35 8.71 -14.38 26.83
N ASN A 36 9.69 -14.94 26.12
CA ASN A 36 11.10 -14.96 26.54
C ASN A 36 11.87 -13.68 26.17
N HIS A 37 11.17 -12.59 25.81
CA HIS A 37 11.76 -11.29 25.47
C HIS A 37 12.71 -11.31 24.27
N ARG A 38 12.43 -12.16 23.28
CA ARG A 38 13.21 -12.27 22.04
C ARG A 38 12.38 -11.84 20.84
N SER A 39 13.00 -11.09 19.94
CA SER A 39 12.38 -10.74 18.65
C SER A 39 12.17 -11.97 17.79
N CYS A 40 11.10 -11.99 17.01
CA CYS A 40 10.66 -13.15 16.25
C CYS A 40 10.10 -12.74 14.88
N ALA A 41 10.28 -13.57 13.86
CA ALA A 41 9.58 -13.43 12.59
C ALA A 41 8.69 -14.64 12.35
N ALA A 42 7.39 -14.42 12.17
CA ALA A 42 6.40 -15.45 11.89
C ALA A 42 5.86 -15.31 10.46
N ILE A 43 6.18 -16.30 9.62
CA ILE A 43 5.78 -16.38 8.22
C ILE A 43 4.74 -17.49 8.09
N PHE A 44 3.47 -17.13 8.28
CA PHE A 44 2.36 -18.09 8.29
C PHE A 44 1.36 -17.77 7.18
N PRO A 45 0.88 -18.75 6.40
CA PRO A 45 -0.07 -18.48 5.32
C PRO A 45 -1.37 -17.85 5.85
N THR A 46 -2.14 -17.25 4.94
CA THR A 46 -3.44 -16.64 5.25
C THR A 46 -4.37 -17.63 5.95
N GLY A 47 -5.12 -17.13 6.93
CA GLY A 47 -6.04 -17.94 7.72
C GLY A 47 -5.39 -18.73 8.87
N SER A 48 -4.06 -18.75 9.02
CA SER A 48 -3.36 -19.52 10.08
C SER A 48 -3.44 -18.95 11.50
N GLY A 49 -4.16 -17.84 11.70
CA GLY A 49 -4.30 -17.22 13.03
C GLY A 49 -3.07 -16.44 13.49
N LYS A 50 -2.38 -15.72 12.59
CA LYS A 50 -1.20 -14.89 12.91
C LYS A 50 -1.44 -13.90 14.06
N SER A 51 -2.65 -13.35 14.16
CA SER A 51 -2.94 -12.33 15.16
C SER A 51 -2.80 -12.85 16.60
N LEU A 52 -3.13 -14.12 16.84
CA LEU A 52 -3.00 -14.71 18.18
C LEU A 52 -1.54 -14.68 18.68
N CYS A 53 -0.57 -14.74 17.76
CA CYS A 53 0.85 -14.69 18.09
C CYS A 53 1.29 -13.40 18.77
N TYR A 54 0.56 -12.29 18.61
CA TYR A 54 0.81 -11.07 19.37
C TYR A 54 -0.26 -10.80 20.43
N GLN A 55 -1.52 -11.18 20.19
CA GLN A 55 -2.62 -10.90 21.10
C GLN A 55 -2.45 -11.61 22.45
N LEU A 56 -1.98 -12.86 22.44
CA LEU A 56 -1.74 -13.61 23.68
C LEU A 56 -0.52 -13.04 24.43
N PRO A 57 0.66 -12.81 23.81
CA PRO A 57 1.75 -12.13 24.51
C PRO A 57 1.39 -10.73 25.02
N ALA A 58 0.55 -9.97 24.31
CA ALA A 58 0.19 -8.60 24.71
C ALA A 58 -0.49 -8.52 26.09
N ILE A 59 -1.27 -9.53 26.47
CA ILE A 59 -1.91 -9.59 27.79
C ILE A 59 -0.98 -10.13 28.88
N CYS A 60 0.05 -10.87 28.50
CA CYS A 60 1.03 -11.44 29.42
C CYS A 60 2.22 -10.51 29.71
N LEU A 61 2.55 -9.64 28.76
CA LEU A 61 3.63 -8.66 28.90
C LEU A 61 3.16 -7.45 29.74
N PRO A 62 4.06 -6.80 30.51
CA PRO A 62 3.67 -5.77 31.47
C PRO A 62 3.16 -4.48 30.81
N HIS A 63 3.75 -4.04 29.70
CA HIS A 63 3.49 -2.73 29.10
C HIS A 63 2.71 -2.84 27.78
N LEU A 64 2.73 -1.77 26.97
CA LEU A 64 1.96 -1.67 25.73
C LEU A 64 2.51 -2.61 24.65
N THR A 65 1.62 -3.23 23.88
CA THR A 65 1.93 -3.78 22.56
C THR A 65 1.49 -2.79 21.49
N LEU A 66 2.47 -2.26 20.74
CA LEU A 66 2.22 -1.36 19.61
C LEU A 66 2.17 -2.18 18.32
N VAL A 67 1.04 -2.15 17.61
CA VAL A 67 0.85 -2.89 16.36
C VAL A 67 0.81 -1.92 15.19
N VAL A 68 1.80 -2.00 14.31
CA VAL A 68 1.84 -1.25 13.06
C VAL A 68 1.26 -2.13 11.96
N SER A 69 0.17 -1.68 11.33
CA SER A 69 -0.48 -2.40 10.22
C SER A 69 -0.82 -1.43 9.08
N PRO A 70 -0.71 -1.82 7.80
CA PRO A 70 -0.99 -0.90 6.70
C PRO A 70 -2.50 -0.71 6.41
N LEU A 71 -3.37 -1.41 7.14
CA LEU A 71 -4.76 -1.63 6.74
C LEU A 71 -5.75 -1.25 7.84
N LEU A 72 -6.40 -0.11 7.69
CA LEU A 72 -7.42 0.38 8.64
C LEU A 72 -8.60 -0.59 8.79
N ALA A 73 -9.05 -1.21 7.69
CA ALA A 73 -10.15 -2.19 7.75
C ALA A 73 -9.78 -3.42 8.61
N LEU A 74 -8.56 -3.95 8.42
CA LEU A 74 -8.06 -5.06 9.23
C LEU A 74 -7.95 -4.67 10.71
N MET A 75 -7.48 -3.44 11.00
CA MET A 75 -7.42 -2.94 12.38
C MET A 75 -8.81 -2.94 13.05
N LYS A 76 -9.86 -2.51 12.34
CA LYS A 76 -11.24 -2.53 12.88
C LYS A 76 -11.69 -3.94 13.25
N ASP A 77 -11.47 -4.93 12.39
CA ASP A 77 -11.85 -6.33 12.65
C ASP A 77 -11.09 -6.91 13.84
N GLN A 78 -9.78 -6.62 13.94
CA GLN A 78 -8.97 -7.06 15.07
C GLN A 78 -9.38 -6.40 16.38
N LEU A 79 -9.74 -5.12 16.36
CA LEU A 79 -10.26 -4.41 17.53
C LEU A 79 -11.61 -4.97 17.98
N ALA A 80 -12.51 -5.27 17.06
CA ALA A 80 -13.79 -5.92 17.37
C ALA A 80 -13.57 -7.30 18.01
N PHE A 81 -12.63 -8.09 17.48
CA PHE A 81 -12.26 -9.38 18.09
C PHE A 81 -11.68 -9.21 19.50
N LEU A 82 -10.72 -8.31 19.72
CA LEU A 82 -10.14 -8.04 21.04
C LEU A 82 -11.19 -7.54 22.04
N ALA A 83 -12.10 -6.66 21.61
CA ALA A 83 -13.22 -6.19 22.42
C ALA A 83 -14.16 -7.34 22.81
N SER A 84 -14.46 -8.28 21.90
CA SER A 84 -15.26 -9.48 22.20
C SER A 84 -14.62 -10.39 23.27
N LYS A 85 -13.32 -10.26 23.49
CA LYS A 85 -12.55 -10.98 24.52
C LYS A 85 -12.28 -10.13 25.77
N ASN A 86 -12.90 -8.96 25.89
CA ASN A 86 -12.66 -7.98 26.96
C ASN A 86 -11.19 -7.53 27.07
N ILE A 87 -10.44 -7.56 25.97
CA ILE A 87 -9.05 -7.09 25.94
C ILE A 87 -9.05 -5.60 25.57
N PRO A 88 -8.53 -4.71 26.44
CA PRO A 88 -8.48 -3.27 26.15
C PRO A 88 -7.53 -2.98 24.97
N ALA A 89 -8.12 -2.63 23.83
CA ALA A 89 -7.40 -2.30 22.61
C ALA A 89 -8.01 -1.07 21.94
N ALA A 90 -7.20 -0.30 21.24
CA ALA A 90 -7.65 0.89 20.52
C ALA A 90 -6.84 1.11 19.24
N SER A 91 -7.40 1.89 18.31
CA SER A 91 -6.65 2.52 17.21
C SER A 91 -6.58 4.03 17.39
N ILE A 92 -5.65 4.67 16.69
CA ILE A 92 -5.72 6.11 16.44
C ILE A 92 -5.67 6.32 14.93
N ASP A 93 -6.80 6.73 14.36
CA ASP A 93 -6.94 7.03 12.95
C ASP A 93 -7.74 8.32 12.72
N SER A 94 -7.95 8.71 11.46
CA SER A 94 -8.59 9.98 11.11
C SER A 94 -10.10 10.00 11.34
N THR A 95 -10.72 8.89 11.73
CA THR A 95 -12.17 8.82 11.99
C THR A 95 -12.54 9.20 13.42
N LEU A 96 -11.57 9.20 14.34
CA LEU A 96 -11.80 9.52 15.74
C LEU A 96 -11.93 11.02 16.00
N SER A 97 -12.85 11.38 16.89
CA SER A 97 -12.96 12.73 17.46
C SER A 97 -11.73 13.06 18.31
N ARG A 98 -11.53 14.36 18.59
CA ARG A 98 -10.44 14.79 19.47
C ARG A 98 -10.57 14.23 20.88
N GLU A 99 -11.79 14.15 21.42
CA GLU A 99 -12.08 13.54 22.71
C GLU A 99 -11.73 12.06 22.72
N GLU A 100 -12.06 11.33 21.66
CA GLU A 100 -11.74 9.90 21.52
C GLU A 100 -10.23 9.67 21.41
N VAL A 101 -9.52 10.49 20.63
CA VAL A 101 -8.05 10.46 20.55
C VAL A 101 -7.44 10.75 21.93
N GLN A 102 -7.92 11.77 22.63
CA GLN A 102 -7.41 12.14 23.96
C GLN A 102 -7.67 11.03 24.99
N SER A 103 -8.88 10.47 25.01
CA SER A 103 -9.25 9.34 25.86
C SER A 103 -8.37 8.12 25.58
N THR A 104 -8.12 7.82 24.31
CA THR A 104 -7.22 6.74 23.89
C THR A 104 -5.79 7.00 24.36
N MET A 105 -5.26 8.21 24.15
CA MET A 105 -3.92 8.58 24.58
C MET A 105 -3.76 8.51 26.11
N GLU A 106 -4.79 8.88 26.88
CA GLU A 106 -4.81 8.75 28.34
C GLU A 106 -4.92 7.29 28.79
N GLY A 107 -5.72 6.48 28.10
CA GLY A 107 -5.80 5.03 28.32
C GLY A 107 -4.47 4.33 28.07
N VAL A 108 -3.72 4.76 27.05
CA VAL A 108 -2.37 4.26 26.76
C VAL A 108 -1.37 4.70 27.84
N ARG A 109 -1.36 5.99 28.21
CA ARG A 109 -0.46 6.52 29.27
C ARG A 109 -0.68 5.86 30.63
N SER A 110 -1.94 5.61 30.97
CA SER A 110 -2.31 4.98 32.24
C SER A 110 -2.11 3.45 32.25
N GLY A 111 -1.72 2.85 31.12
CA GLY A 111 -1.57 1.40 30.98
C GLY A 111 -2.89 0.62 30.94
N LYS A 112 -4.04 1.31 30.83
CA LYS A 112 -5.35 0.67 30.68
C LYS A 112 -5.49 -0.02 29.33
N ILE A 113 -4.92 0.56 28.27
CA ILE A 113 -4.89 -0.02 26.92
C ILE A 113 -3.67 -0.92 26.79
N LYS A 114 -3.89 -2.19 26.43
CA LYS A 114 -2.84 -3.21 26.27
C LYS A 114 -2.35 -3.31 24.83
N VAL A 115 -3.22 -3.06 23.86
CA VAL A 115 -2.90 -3.11 22.43
C VAL A 115 -3.27 -1.78 21.78
N LEU A 116 -2.29 -1.09 21.19
CA LEU A 116 -2.52 0.09 20.35
C LEU A 116 -2.21 -0.26 18.90
N MET A 117 -3.21 -0.19 18.03
CA MET A 117 -3.04 -0.37 16.60
C MET A 117 -2.87 0.98 15.90
N ILE A 118 -1.93 1.07 14.97
CA ILE A 118 -1.62 2.32 14.27
C ILE A 118 -1.20 2.08 12.82
N SER A 119 -1.57 2.99 11.93
CA SER A 119 -1.03 2.99 10.57
C SER A 119 0.38 3.58 10.54
N ILE A 120 1.17 3.22 9.52
CA ILE A 120 2.52 3.78 9.37
C ILE A 120 2.47 5.30 9.15
N GLU A 121 1.46 5.80 8.43
CA GLU A 121 1.25 7.22 8.16
C GLU A 121 1.00 8.01 9.45
N ARG A 122 0.27 7.43 10.40
CA ARG A 122 0.05 8.04 11.71
C ARG A 122 1.30 7.96 12.59
N LEU A 123 2.05 6.86 12.52
CA LEU A 123 3.30 6.71 13.27
C LEU A 123 4.36 7.75 12.85
N LYS A 124 4.37 8.21 11.59
CA LYS A 124 5.25 9.30 11.13
C LYS A 124 5.03 10.62 11.85
N ASN A 125 3.80 10.86 12.33
CA ASN A 125 3.42 12.13 12.94
C ASN A 125 4.29 12.43 14.17
N GLU A 126 5.04 13.53 14.15
CA GLU A 126 5.95 13.89 15.23
C GLU A 126 5.27 14.03 16.59
N ARG A 127 4.07 14.63 16.66
CA ARG A 127 3.34 14.74 17.93
C ARG A 127 3.00 13.36 18.50
N PHE A 128 2.63 12.42 17.62
CA PHE A 128 2.41 11.03 18.03
C PHE A 128 3.71 10.37 18.48
N ARG A 129 4.84 10.57 17.77
CA ARG A 129 6.15 10.02 18.16
C ARG A 129 6.64 10.55 19.52
N GLN A 130 6.50 11.85 19.76
CA GLN A 130 6.81 12.47 21.05
C GLN A 130 5.95 11.88 22.18
N PHE A 131 4.67 11.62 21.91
CA PHE A 131 3.78 10.97 22.87
C PHE A 131 4.19 9.53 23.14
N ILE A 132 4.35 8.71 22.09
CA ILE A 132 4.55 7.27 22.23
C ILE A 132 5.95 6.97 22.80
N GLY A 133 6.94 7.82 22.52
CA GLY A 133 8.28 7.73 23.12
C GLY A 133 8.32 7.95 24.64
N GLN A 134 7.24 8.44 25.25
CA GLN A 134 7.10 8.56 26.71
C GLN A 134 6.37 7.35 27.34
N VAL A 135 5.88 6.42 26.53
CA VAL A 135 5.09 5.26 26.97
C VAL A 135 6.01 4.03 26.97
N PRO A 136 6.05 3.24 28.06
CA PRO A 136 6.80 1.98 28.05
C PRO A 136 6.12 0.99 27.08
N ILE A 137 6.90 0.41 26.17
CA ILE A 137 6.42 -0.56 25.17
C ILE A 137 7.12 -1.90 25.43
N SER A 138 6.34 -2.97 25.52
CA SER A 138 6.87 -4.33 25.69
C SER A 138 7.12 -5.06 24.38
N LEU A 139 6.39 -4.69 23.32
CA LEU A 139 6.47 -5.36 22.02
C LEU A 139 6.03 -4.40 20.90
N LEU A 140 6.85 -4.27 19.87
CA LEU A 140 6.42 -3.77 18.57
C LEU A 140 6.00 -4.95 17.69
N VAL A 141 4.81 -4.90 17.13
CA VAL A 141 4.33 -5.84 16.12
C VAL A 141 4.31 -5.12 14.79
N VAL A 142 4.95 -5.69 13.79
CA VAL A 142 4.87 -5.21 12.40
C VAL A 142 4.07 -6.22 11.60
N ASP A 143 2.83 -5.86 11.30
CA ASP A 143 1.95 -6.64 10.43
C ASP A 143 2.28 -6.36 8.95
N GLU A 144 2.05 -7.35 8.10
CA GLU A 144 2.51 -7.36 6.70
C GLU A 144 4.00 -6.95 6.57
N ALA A 145 4.85 -7.53 7.41
CA ALA A 145 6.26 -7.17 7.54
C ALA A 145 7.08 -7.29 6.24
N HIS A 146 6.59 -8.02 5.23
CA HIS A 146 7.19 -8.04 3.89
C HIS A 146 7.28 -6.64 3.26
N CYS A 147 6.43 -5.68 3.67
CA CYS A 147 6.48 -4.28 3.24
C CYS A 147 7.79 -3.57 3.60
N ILE A 148 8.54 -4.07 4.59
CA ILE A 148 9.86 -3.55 5.02
C ILE A 148 10.93 -3.80 3.95
N SER A 149 10.78 -4.88 3.18
CA SER A 149 11.79 -5.29 2.23
C SER A 149 11.56 -4.64 0.88
N GLU A 150 12.61 -4.06 0.31
CA GLU A 150 12.59 -3.56 -1.07
C GLU A 150 12.41 -4.69 -2.08
N TRP A 151 12.80 -5.90 -1.68
CA TRP A 151 12.59 -7.17 -2.38
C TRP A 151 11.17 -7.74 -2.19
N GLY A 152 10.34 -7.08 -1.36
CA GLY A 152 8.95 -7.46 -1.14
C GLY A 152 8.02 -6.97 -2.25
N HIS A 153 6.97 -7.73 -2.54
CA HIS A 153 5.99 -7.46 -3.60
C HIS A 153 5.09 -6.25 -3.36
N ASN A 154 5.06 -5.73 -2.13
CA ASN A 154 4.28 -4.56 -1.74
C ASN A 154 5.08 -3.63 -0.84
N PHE A 155 6.30 -3.30 -1.27
CA PHE A 155 7.20 -2.40 -0.56
C PHE A 155 6.52 -1.07 -0.17
N ARG A 156 6.64 -0.69 1.11
CA ARG A 156 6.19 0.62 1.62
C ARG A 156 7.38 1.37 2.21
N PRO A 157 7.82 2.47 1.58
CA PRO A 157 9.03 3.18 2.02
C PRO A 157 9.05 3.53 3.50
N ASP A 158 7.92 3.97 4.05
CA ASP A 158 7.83 4.37 5.46
C ASP A 158 8.11 3.23 6.45
N TYR A 159 7.97 1.95 6.05
CA TYR A 159 8.33 0.80 6.87
C TYR A 159 9.85 0.67 7.08
N LEU A 160 10.68 1.25 6.19
CA LEU A 160 12.14 1.25 6.35
C LEU A 160 12.61 2.00 7.59
N LYS A 161 11.77 2.87 8.17
CA LYS A 161 12.08 3.63 9.39
C LYS A 161 11.78 2.88 10.69
N LEU A 162 11.03 1.77 10.62
CA LEU A 162 10.65 1.01 11.83
C LEU A 162 11.85 0.55 12.68
N PRO A 163 12.97 0.07 12.10
CA PRO A 163 14.17 -0.24 12.89
C PRO A 163 14.73 0.96 13.68
N GLN A 164 14.69 2.16 13.10
CA GLN A 164 15.11 3.39 13.80
C GLN A 164 14.14 3.71 14.95
N TYR A 165 12.83 3.56 14.75
CA TYR A 165 11.83 3.80 15.79
C TYR A 165 11.92 2.80 16.95
N VAL A 166 12.32 1.56 16.68
CA VAL A 166 12.62 0.57 17.74
C VAL A 166 13.72 1.08 18.66
N GLN A 167 14.78 1.66 18.10
CA GLN A 167 15.88 2.24 18.88
C GLN A 167 15.45 3.54 19.59
N GLU A 168 14.76 4.44 18.88
CA GLU A 168 14.29 5.73 19.40
C GLU A 168 13.35 5.56 20.60
N PHE A 169 12.43 4.60 20.54
CA PHE A 169 11.45 4.32 21.60
C PHE A 169 11.93 3.25 22.59
N GLN A 170 13.17 2.78 22.48
CA GLN A 170 13.77 1.78 23.37
C GLN A 170 12.92 0.51 23.51
N ILE A 171 12.35 0.04 22.39
CA ILE A 171 11.47 -1.13 22.38
C ILE A 171 12.33 -2.39 22.49
N PRO A 172 12.10 -3.25 23.50
CA PRO A 172 13.01 -4.37 23.80
C PRO A 172 12.94 -5.51 22.77
N GLN A 173 11.79 -5.68 22.10
CA GLN A 173 11.56 -6.79 21.17
C GLN A 173 10.55 -6.45 20.09
N VAL A 174 10.68 -7.16 18.96
CA VAL A 174 9.85 -6.98 17.77
C VAL A 174 9.31 -8.32 17.29
N LEU A 175 8.03 -8.34 16.91
CA LEU A 175 7.40 -9.46 16.23
C LEU A 175 7.02 -9.04 14.80
N LEU A 176 7.65 -9.67 13.81
CA LEU A 176 7.34 -9.49 12.40
C LEU A 176 6.34 -10.54 11.96
N LEU A 177 5.21 -10.13 11.36
CA LEU A 177 4.16 -11.03 10.88
C LEU A 177 3.96 -10.83 9.38
N THR A 178 4.01 -11.89 8.59
CA THR A 178 3.65 -11.82 7.16
C THR A 178 3.08 -13.15 6.67
N ALA A 179 2.26 -13.10 5.62
CA ALA A 179 1.73 -14.29 4.97
C ALA A 179 2.67 -14.89 3.92
N THR A 180 3.38 -14.02 3.22
CA THR A 180 4.19 -14.35 2.04
C THR A 180 5.52 -13.63 2.18
N ALA A 181 6.62 -14.39 2.19
CA ALA A 181 7.97 -13.86 2.16
C ALA A 181 8.91 -14.90 1.56
N THR A 182 9.72 -14.48 0.58
CA THR A 182 10.81 -15.30 0.03
C THR A 182 11.98 -15.33 1.00
N GLN A 183 12.93 -16.23 0.78
CA GLN A 183 14.14 -16.31 1.63
C GLN A 183 14.94 -14.99 1.65
N ALA A 184 15.00 -14.28 0.52
CA ALA A 184 15.64 -12.96 0.47
C ALA A 184 14.92 -11.92 1.34
N VAL A 185 13.59 -11.90 1.31
CA VAL A 185 12.76 -11.01 2.16
C VAL A 185 12.93 -11.36 3.64
N ILE A 186 12.96 -12.66 3.98
CA ILE A 186 13.20 -13.13 5.34
C ILE A 186 14.57 -12.66 5.84
N ALA A 187 15.64 -12.87 5.07
CA ALA A 187 16.99 -12.47 5.45
C ALA A 187 17.12 -10.94 5.64
N ASP A 188 16.49 -10.15 4.77
CA ASP A 188 16.46 -8.69 4.89
C ASP A 188 15.71 -8.22 6.15
N MET A 189 14.54 -8.79 6.43
CA MET A 189 13.80 -8.53 7.68
C MET A 189 14.60 -8.91 8.93
N GLN A 190 15.27 -10.07 8.91
CA GLN A 190 16.11 -10.52 10.02
C GLN A 190 17.26 -9.57 10.29
N SER A 191 17.96 -9.15 9.24
CA SER A 191 19.09 -8.22 9.34
C SER A 191 18.65 -6.87 9.95
N LYS A 192 17.55 -6.29 9.44
CA LYS A 192 17.02 -4.99 9.88
C LYS A 192 16.58 -4.97 11.35
N PHE A 193 16.07 -6.09 11.87
CA PHE A 193 15.55 -6.19 13.24
C PHE A 193 16.40 -7.06 14.18
N ALA A 194 17.58 -7.49 13.73
CA ALA A 194 18.50 -8.37 14.46
C ALA A 194 17.81 -9.65 15.00
N ILE A 195 16.99 -10.31 14.17
CA ILE A 195 16.27 -11.53 14.54
C ILE A 195 17.16 -12.75 14.26
N ALA A 196 17.38 -13.58 15.28
CA ALA A 196 18.15 -14.81 15.14
C ALA A 196 17.47 -15.82 14.21
N GLN A 197 18.26 -16.62 13.48
CA GLN A 197 17.72 -17.64 12.55
C GLN A 197 16.79 -18.65 13.23
N SER A 198 17.05 -19.01 14.48
CA SER A 198 16.20 -19.92 15.26
C SER A 198 14.80 -19.36 15.56
N ASP A 199 14.70 -18.04 15.56
CA ASP A 199 13.51 -17.27 15.93
C ASP A 199 12.74 -16.80 14.67
N VAL A 200 13.12 -17.32 13.50
CA VAL A 200 12.30 -17.31 12.29
C VAL A 200 11.47 -18.59 12.25
N ILE A 201 10.16 -18.42 12.24
CA ILE A 201 9.20 -19.51 12.28
C ILE A 201 8.37 -19.44 11.01
N VAL A 202 8.66 -20.37 10.10
CA VAL A 202 7.92 -20.57 8.85
C VAL A 202 7.02 -21.78 9.04
N THR A 203 5.76 -21.65 8.64
CA THR A 203 4.83 -22.80 8.56
C THR A 203 4.56 -23.11 7.10
N GLY A 204 4.17 -24.36 6.81
CA GLY A 204 3.98 -24.84 5.44
C GLY A 204 3.01 -23.95 4.64
N PHE A 205 3.38 -23.68 3.39
CA PHE A 205 2.62 -22.87 2.44
C PHE A 205 1.59 -23.72 1.68
N TYR A 206 1.86 -25.02 1.52
CA TYR A 206 1.01 -25.93 0.75
C TYR A 206 -0.42 -26.03 1.30
N ARG A 207 -1.40 -25.81 0.42
CA ARG A 207 -2.84 -25.94 0.73
C ARG A 207 -3.48 -27.01 -0.14
N PRO A 208 -3.80 -28.21 0.40
CA PRO A 208 -4.30 -29.32 -0.39
C PRO A 208 -5.72 -29.11 -0.94
N ASN A 209 -6.44 -28.11 -0.42
CA ASN A 209 -7.81 -27.79 -0.83
C ASN A 209 -7.91 -26.77 -1.97
N LEU A 210 -6.78 -26.22 -2.43
CA LEU A 210 -6.75 -25.28 -3.57
C LEU A 210 -6.44 -26.02 -4.87
N ASP A 211 -7.40 -26.04 -5.79
CA ASP A 211 -7.23 -26.62 -7.12
C ASP A 211 -6.72 -25.53 -8.08
N ILE A 212 -5.47 -25.64 -8.54
CA ILE A 212 -4.80 -24.60 -9.35
C ILE A 212 -4.89 -24.94 -10.83
N THR A 213 -5.55 -24.09 -11.62
CA THR A 213 -5.67 -24.24 -13.08
C THR A 213 -5.09 -23.03 -13.79
N VAL A 214 -4.11 -23.26 -14.67
CA VAL A 214 -3.69 -22.26 -15.67
C VAL A 214 -4.38 -22.61 -16.99
N ALA A 215 -5.24 -21.72 -17.45
CA ALA A 215 -6.00 -21.86 -18.69
C ALA A 215 -5.48 -20.83 -19.72
N PRO A 216 -4.66 -21.27 -20.71
CA PRO A 216 -4.29 -20.43 -21.85
C PRO A 216 -5.55 -19.86 -22.53
N CYS A 217 -5.58 -18.55 -22.76
CA CYS A 217 -6.75 -17.88 -23.30
C CYS A 217 -6.38 -16.62 -24.08
N GLN A 218 -6.85 -16.48 -25.32
CA GLN A 218 -6.72 -15.21 -26.04
C GLN A 218 -7.63 -14.14 -25.43
N ASP A 219 -7.30 -12.85 -25.62
CA ASP A 219 -8.05 -11.75 -24.97
C ASP A 219 -9.52 -11.69 -25.41
N ASP A 220 -9.81 -12.02 -26.66
CA ASP A 220 -11.17 -12.07 -27.22
C ASP A 220 -11.99 -13.25 -26.66
N GLU A 221 -11.34 -14.32 -26.22
CA GLU A 221 -11.96 -15.50 -25.63
C GLU A 221 -12.15 -15.40 -24.10
N LYS A 222 -11.42 -14.50 -23.41
CA LYS A 222 -11.37 -14.44 -21.94
C LYS A 222 -12.75 -14.25 -21.30
N LEU A 223 -13.57 -13.37 -21.85
CA LEU A 223 -14.90 -13.08 -21.28
C LEU A 223 -15.84 -14.27 -21.39
N GLU A 224 -15.87 -14.92 -22.56
CA GLU A 224 -16.66 -16.14 -22.78
C GLU A 224 -16.22 -17.25 -21.84
N ARG A 225 -14.90 -17.44 -21.71
CA ARG A 225 -14.35 -18.44 -20.79
C ARG A 225 -14.72 -18.15 -19.34
N LEU A 226 -14.56 -16.90 -18.88
CA LEU A 226 -14.96 -16.48 -17.54
C LEU A 226 -16.44 -16.78 -17.27
N LEU A 227 -17.33 -16.45 -18.21
CA LEU A 227 -18.75 -16.73 -18.09
C LEU A 227 -19.04 -18.23 -17.98
N SER A 228 -18.39 -19.05 -18.80
CA SER A 228 -18.52 -20.51 -18.73
C SER A 228 -18.10 -21.07 -17.37
N GLU A 229 -16.99 -20.58 -16.80
CA GLU A 229 -16.54 -21.01 -15.47
C GLU A 229 -17.53 -20.59 -14.37
N LEU A 230 -18.11 -19.39 -14.49
CA LEU A 230 -19.03 -18.85 -13.49
C LEU A 230 -20.41 -19.52 -13.50
N GLN A 231 -20.93 -19.83 -14.69
CA GLN A 231 -22.27 -20.40 -14.89
C GLN A 231 -22.46 -21.80 -14.31
N THR A 232 -21.38 -22.57 -14.11
CA THR A 232 -21.46 -23.91 -13.46
C THR A 232 -22.01 -23.85 -12.04
N ALA A 233 -21.74 -22.73 -11.34
CA ALA A 233 -22.21 -22.46 -9.98
C ALA A 233 -22.29 -20.93 -9.77
N PRO A 234 -23.34 -20.24 -10.25
CA PRO A 234 -23.37 -18.78 -10.31
C PRO A 234 -23.33 -18.12 -8.91
N ASN A 235 -23.85 -18.80 -7.89
CA ASN A 235 -23.94 -18.29 -6.52
C ASN A 235 -22.74 -18.70 -5.65
N ALA A 236 -21.73 -19.35 -6.22
CA ALA A 236 -20.53 -19.71 -5.46
C ALA A 236 -19.70 -18.43 -5.21
N PRO A 237 -19.34 -18.10 -3.96
CA PRO A 237 -18.60 -16.88 -3.66
C PRO A 237 -17.28 -16.81 -4.45
N THR A 238 -17.15 -15.78 -5.28
CA THR A 238 -16.08 -15.66 -6.27
C THR A 238 -15.39 -14.30 -6.22
N ILE A 239 -14.07 -14.31 -6.38
CA ILE A 239 -13.28 -13.10 -6.64
C ILE A 239 -12.66 -13.23 -8.04
N VAL A 240 -12.85 -12.22 -8.89
CA VAL A 240 -12.22 -12.10 -10.21
C VAL A 240 -11.21 -10.95 -10.17
N TYR A 241 -9.93 -11.25 -10.32
CA TYR A 241 -8.85 -10.26 -10.33
C TYR A 241 -8.55 -9.75 -11.74
N VAL A 242 -8.49 -8.42 -11.87
CA VAL A 242 -8.11 -7.68 -13.09
C VAL A 242 -7.04 -6.65 -12.76
N THR A 243 -6.30 -6.18 -13.77
CA THR A 243 -5.21 -5.21 -13.56
C THR A 243 -5.71 -3.77 -13.48
N LEU A 244 -6.67 -3.39 -14.34
CA LEU A 244 -7.13 -2.01 -14.50
C LEU A 244 -8.51 -1.77 -13.87
N GLN A 245 -8.75 -0.55 -13.39
CA GLN A 245 -10.04 -0.15 -12.80
C GLN A 245 -11.18 -0.23 -13.82
N ASN A 246 -10.94 0.26 -15.03
CA ASN A 246 -11.91 0.19 -16.13
C ASN A 246 -12.25 -1.27 -16.49
N SER A 247 -11.27 -2.17 -16.48
CA SER A 247 -11.52 -3.60 -16.67
C SER A 247 -12.43 -4.17 -15.58
N ALA A 248 -12.30 -3.73 -14.32
CA ALA A 248 -13.14 -4.20 -13.23
C ALA A 248 -14.61 -3.80 -13.45
N GLU A 249 -14.86 -2.55 -13.86
CA GLU A 249 -16.19 -2.06 -14.17
C GLU A 249 -16.81 -2.76 -15.39
N ASN A 250 -16.05 -2.89 -16.48
CA ASN A 250 -16.52 -3.51 -17.72
C ASN A 250 -16.83 -4.99 -17.52
N VAL A 251 -15.91 -5.78 -16.95
CA VAL A 251 -16.11 -7.20 -16.70
C VAL A 251 -17.30 -7.40 -15.76
N ALA A 252 -17.40 -6.65 -14.66
CA ALA A 252 -18.57 -6.75 -13.78
C ALA A 252 -19.89 -6.43 -14.48
N SER A 253 -19.89 -5.47 -15.42
CA SER A 253 -21.06 -5.13 -16.24
C SER A 253 -21.48 -6.29 -17.13
N GLU A 254 -20.55 -6.92 -17.83
CA GLU A 254 -20.83 -8.07 -18.70
C GLU A 254 -21.31 -9.30 -17.89
N LEU A 255 -20.72 -9.54 -16.71
CA LEU A 255 -21.19 -10.59 -15.81
C LEU A 255 -22.64 -10.35 -15.35
N ARG A 256 -23.01 -9.11 -15.02
CA ARG A 256 -24.39 -8.75 -14.66
C ARG A 256 -25.37 -8.96 -15.81
N LYS A 257 -24.98 -8.62 -17.05
CA LYS A 257 -25.81 -8.89 -18.24
C LYS A 257 -26.07 -10.39 -18.43
N ALA A 258 -25.13 -11.23 -18.05
CA ALA A 258 -25.26 -12.69 -18.08
C ALA A 258 -25.99 -13.28 -16.84
N GLY A 259 -26.53 -12.45 -15.96
CA GLY A 259 -27.31 -12.88 -14.79
C GLY A 259 -26.49 -13.22 -13.55
N ILE A 260 -25.19 -12.91 -13.52
CA ILE A 260 -24.34 -13.11 -12.35
C ILE A 260 -24.39 -11.86 -11.47
N ASN A 261 -24.61 -12.05 -10.18
CA ASN A 261 -24.59 -10.99 -9.17
C ASN A 261 -23.15 -10.52 -8.91
N ALA A 262 -22.64 -9.68 -9.83
CA ALA A 262 -21.26 -9.23 -9.85
C ALA A 262 -21.12 -7.72 -9.61
N HIS A 263 -20.18 -7.32 -8.75
CA HIS A 263 -19.86 -5.92 -8.46
C HIS A 263 -18.38 -5.62 -8.70
N SER A 264 -18.07 -4.42 -9.20
CA SER A 264 -16.69 -3.96 -9.33
C SER A 264 -16.15 -3.43 -8.00
N TYR A 265 -14.86 -3.64 -7.73
CA TYR A 265 -14.18 -3.09 -6.57
C TYR A 265 -12.76 -2.61 -6.93
N HIS A 266 -12.52 -1.32 -6.77
CA HIS A 266 -11.20 -0.71 -7.02
C HIS A 266 -11.02 0.55 -6.19
N ALA A 267 -9.78 1.04 -6.08
CA ALA A 267 -9.42 2.21 -5.29
C ALA A 267 -10.02 3.54 -5.81
N GLY A 268 -10.62 3.55 -7.01
CA GLY A 268 -11.33 4.72 -7.55
C GLY A 268 -12.75 4.90 -7.01
N LEU A 269 -13.31 3.88 -6.33
CA LEU A 269 -14.61 3.98 -5.67
C LEU A 269 -14.49 4.72 -4.33
N ASP A 270 -15.52 5.49 -3.99
CA ASP A 270 -15.63 6.14 -2.69
C ASP A 270 -15.58 5.11 -1.54
N ASN A 271 -15.03 5.52 -0.39
CA ASN A 271 -14.84 4.65 0.77
C ASN A 271 -16.13 3.96 1.20
N ASP A 272 -17.23 4.70 1.29
CA ASP A 272 -18.53 4.17 1.74
C ASP A 272 -19.08 3.11 0.78
N ILE A 273 -18.86 3.28 -0.53
CA ILE A 273 -19.26 2.31 -1.54
C ILE A 273 -18.43 1.04 -1.40
N ARG A 274 -17.11 1.17 -1.20
CA ARG A 274 -16.21 0.02 -0.99
C ARG A 274 -16.59 -0.77 0.26
N GLU A 275 -16.81 -0.07 1.38
CA GLU A 275 -17.19 -0.70 2.64
C GLU A 275 -18.53 -1.44 2.52
N ARG A 276 -19.53 -0.84 1.86
CA ARG A 276 -20.80 -1.51 1.57
C ARG A 276 -20.61 -2.78 0.73
N ILE A 277 -19.95 -2.67 -0.43
CA ILE A 277 -19.72 -3.82 -1.33
C ILE A 277 -18.98 -4.95 -0.61
N GLN A 278 -17.95 -4.61 0.18
CA GLN A 278 -17.23 -5.59 0.97
C GLN A 278 -18.16 -6.28 1.97
N ASN A 279 -18.94 -5.54 2.76
CA ASN A 279 -19.86 -6.10 3.74
C ASN A 279 -20.92 -6.99 3.10
N ASP A 280 -21.49 -6.58 1.98
CA ASP A 280 -22.51 -7.34 1.25
C ASP A 280 -21.93 -8.66 0.71
N PHE A 281 -20.68 -8.65 0.20
CA PHE A 281 -19.96 -9.88 -0.18
C PHE A 281 -19.68 -10.79 1.03
N MET A 282 -19.27 -10.22 2.17
CA MET A 282 -19.04 -10.98 3.40
C MET A 282 -20.32 -11.68 3.89
N ARG A 283 -21.48 -11.01 3.78
CA ARG A 283 -22.81 -11.54 4.13
C ARG A 283 -23.39 -12.52 3.10
N GLY A 284 -22.76 -12.66 1.93
CA GLY A 284 -23.28 -13.50 0.84
C GLY A 284 -24.43 -12.88 0.05
N GLU A 285 -24.59 -11.56 0.13
CA GLU A 285 -25.56 -10.79 -0.69
C GLU A 285 -24.99 -10.49 -2.09
N ILE A 286 -23.67 -10.52 -2.24
CA ILE A 286 -22.95 -10.45 -3.52
C ILE A 286 -22.24 -11.78 -3.74
N ASP A 287 -22.44 -12.39 -4.90
CA ASP A 287 -21.84 -13.68 -5.25
C ASP A 287 -20.44 -13.51 -5.86
N CYS A 288 -20.23 -12.45 -6.65
CA CYS A 288 -18.98 -12.22 -7.37
C CYS A 288 -18.45 -10.79 -7.21
N ILE A 289 -17.17 -10.67 -6.85
CA ILE A 289 -16.46 -9.40 -6.85
C ILE A 289 -15.43 -9.40 -7.97
N VAL A 290 -15.53 -8.43 -8.89
CA VAL A 290 -14.50 -8.16 -9.90
C VAL A 290 -13.64 -7.02 -9.41
N ALA A 291 -12.36 -7.26 -9.17
CA ALA A 291 -11.53 -6.31 -8.46
C ALA A 291 -10.12 -6.18 -8.99
N THR A 292 -9.55 -4.99 -8.79
CA THR A 292 -8.10 -4.85 -8.80
C THR A 292 -7.51 -5.36 -7.47
N ILE A 293 -6.18 -5.35 -7.36
CA ILE A 293 -5.45 -5.69 -6.12
C ILE A 293 -5.91 -4.90 -4.87
N ALA A 294 -6.69 -3.83 -5.06
CA ALA A 294 -7.33 -3.09 -3.98
C ALA A 294 -8.31 -3.95 -3.15
N PHE A 295 -8.94 -4.97 -3.75
CA PHE A 295 -9.77 -5.94 -3.00
C PHE A 295 -8.91 -7.10 -2.55
N GLY A 296 -8.43 -7.04 -1.32
CA GLY A 296 -7.69 -8.17 -0.84
C GLY A 296 -7.30 -8.06 0.61
N MET A 297 -6.24 -7.33 0.88
CA MET A 297 -5.69 -7.13 2.21
C MET A 297 -6.81 -6.83 3.25
N GLY A 298 -7.07 -7.77 4.17
CA GLY A 298 -8.14 -7.67 5.18
C GLY A 298 -9.42 -8.47 4.92
N VAL A 299 -9.64 -9.04 3.72
CA VAL A 299 -10.81 -9.92 3.47
C VAL A 299 -10.62 -11.25 4.19
N ASP A 300 -11.54 -11.56 5.12
CA ASP A 300 -11.59 -12.80 5.90
C ASP A 300 -12.91 -13.57 5.73
N LYS A 301 -13.33 -13.76 4.47
CA LYS A 301 -14.44 -14.66 4.14
C LYS A 301 -13.92 -16.09 4.03
N SER A 302 -14.40 -16.97 4.91
CA SER A 302 -13.84 -18.34 5.02
C SER A 302 -14.19 -19.26 3.83
N ASP A 303 -15.30 -18.97 3.17
CA ASP A 303 -16.00 -19.83 2.22
C ASP A 303 -15.89 -19.36 0.76
N ILE A 304 -14.83 -18.63 0.40
CA ILE A 304 -14.56 -18.26 -1.00
C ILE A 304 -14.28 -19.53 -1.81
N ARG A 305 -15.11 -19.80 -2.82
CA ARG A 305 -15.07 -21.04 -3.63
C ARG A 305 -14.26 -20.89 -4.91
N ARG A 306 -14.20 -19.68 -5.47
CA ARG A 306 -13.42 -19.40 -6.69
C ARG A 306 -12.58 -18.14 -6.54
N VAL A 307 -11.33 -18.23 -6.95
CA VAL A 307 -10.48 -17.07 -7.23
C VAL A 307 -10.04 -17.19 -8.68
N ILE A 308 -10.44 -16.22 -9.51
CA ILE A 308 -10.16 -16.23 -10.94
C ILE A 308 -9.31 -15.01 -11.27
N HIS A 309 -8.13 -15.23 -11.83
CA HIS A 309 -7.30 -14.18 -12.39
C HIS A 309 -7.64 -14.02 -13.87
N PHE A 310 -8.35 -12.94 -14.18
CA PHE A 310 -8.67 -12.57 -15.57
C PHE A 310 -7.46 -11.95 -16.27
N ASP A 311 -6.64 -11.23 -15.51
CA ASP A 311 -5.34 -10.70 -15.94
C ASP A 311 -4.22 -11.33 -15.11
N LEU A 312 -2.98 -11.27 -15.66
CA LEU A 312 -1.80 -11.72 -14.94
C LEU A 312 -1.61 -10.93 -13.64
N PRO A 313 -1.33 -11.61 -12.50
CA PRO A 313 -0.90 -10.94 -11.29
C PRO A 313 0.50 -10.30 -11.49
N LYS A 314 0.90 -9.42 -10.58
CA LYS A 314 2.19 -8.70 -10.69
C LYS A 314 3.41 -9.57 -10.38
N SER A 315 3.22 -10.64 -9.61
CA SER A 315 4.29 -11.49 -9.08
C SER A 315 3.72 -12.80 -8.53
N ILE A 316 4.59 -13.77 -8.24
CA ILE A 316 4.21 -15.05 -7.60
C ILE A 316 3.66 -14.79 -6.20
N GLU A 317 4.19 -13.81 -5.49
CA GLU A 317 3.75 -13.38 -4.17
C GLU A 317 2.33 -12.81 -4.19
N ASN A 318 2.02 -11.95 -5.16
CA ASN A 318 0.66 -11.45 -5.35
C ASN A 318 -0.30 -12.60 -5.64
N TYR A 319 0.07 -13.48 -6.59
CA TYR A 319 -0.74 -14.65 -6.94
C TYR A 319 -1.03 -15.53 -5.72
N ALA A 320 0.01 -15.89 -4.96
CA ALA A 320 -0.07 -16.66 -3.72
C ALA A 320 -1.02 -16.02 -2.69
N GLN A 321 -0.88 -14.71 -2.46
CA GLN A 321 -1.70 -14.00 -1.49
C GLN A 321 -3.18 -13.95 -1.93
N GLU A 322 -3.42 -13.81 -3.23
CA GLU A 322 -4.74 -13.71 -3.84
C GLU A 322 -5.48 -15.06 -3.83
N ILE A 323 -4.84 -16.15 -4.27
CA ILE A 323 -5.45 -17.50 -4.19
C ILE A 323 -5.56 -17.99 -2.73
N GLY A 324 -4.70 -17.48 -1.84
CA GLY A 324 -4.72 -17.70 -0.39
C GLY A 324 -6.03 -17.27 0.30
N ARG A 325 -6.91 -16.56 -0.42
CA ARG A 325 -8.24 -16.15 0.05
C ARG A 325 -9.28 -17.25 -0.07
N ALA A 326 -9.14 -18.13 -1.04
CA ALA A 326 -10.09 -19.21 -1.27
C ALA A 326 -10.02 -20.25 -0.13
N GLY A 327 -11.12 -20.92 0.19
CA GLY A 327 -11.11 -22.16 0.97
C GLY A 327 -10.41 -22.09 2.34
N ARG A 328 -10.60 -21.01 3.12
CA ARG A 328 -10.01 -20.94 4.47
C ARG A 328 -10.73 -21.87 5.46
N ASP A 329 -11.95 -22.28 5.13
CA ASP A 329 -12.70 -23.36 5.78
C ASP A 329 -12.12 -24.76 5.51
N GLY A 330 -11.09 -24.88 4.68
CA GLY A 330 -10.46 -26.15 4.30
C GLY A 330 -11.22 -26.94 3.23
N GLN A 331 -12.36 -26.43 2.76
CA GLN A 331 -13.12 -27.05 1.67
C GLN A 331 -12.46 -26.75 0.31
N LYS A 332 -12.77 -27.58 -0.69
CA LYS A 332 -12.25 -27.41 -2.05
C LYS A 332 -12.62 -26.03 -2.60
N SER A 333 -11.65 -25.36 -3.19
CA SER A 333 -11.84 -24.12 -3.93
C SER A 333 -10.97 -24.09 -5.19
N ASP A 334 -11.50 -23.51 -6.26
CA ASP A 334 -10.84 -23.44 -7.56
C ASP A 334 -10.09 -22.10 -7.71
N CYS A 335 -8.86 -22.18 -8.20
CA CYS A 335 -7.96 -21.05 -8.43
C CYS A 335 -7.56 -21.06 -9.90
N ILE A 336 -8.19 -20.22 -10.72
CA ILE A 336 -8.10 -20.27 -12.18
C ILE A 336 -7.39 -19.02 -12.70
N LEU A 337 -6.37 -19.19 -13.52
CA LEU A 337 -5.76 -18.09 -14.27
C LEU A 337 -6.14 -18.19 -15.74
N LEU A 338 -6.77 -17.15 -16.28
CA LEU A 338 -6.98 -16.97 -17.72
C LEU A 338 -5.74 -16.27 -18.30
N ALA A 339 -4.81 -17.08 -18.78
CA ALA A 339 -3.44 -16.65 -19.00
C ALA A 339 -3.13 -16.31 -20.46
N ASN A 340 -2.51 -15.15 -20.67
CA ASN A 340 -1.79 -14.79 -21.90
C ASN A 340 -0.67 -13.80 -21.61
N GLN A 341 0.17 -13.52 -22.60
CA GLN A 341 1.31 -12.62 -22.49
C GLN A 341 0.98 -11.15 -22.82
N ASN A 342 -0.25 -10.85 -23.25
CA ASN A 342 -0.66 -9.49 -23.66
C ASN A 342 -0.62 -8.50 -22.49
N GLY A 343 -0.89 -8.98 -21.28
CA GLY A 343 -0.86 -8.17 -20.05
C GLY A 343 0.54 -7.74 -19.59
N ILE A 344 1.62 -8.33 -20.12
CA ILE A 344 3.00 -8.07 -19.66
C ILE A 344 3.36 -6.60 -19.86
N SER A 345 3.12 -6.04 -21.06
CA SER A 345 3.45 -4.65 -21.38
C SER A 345 2.75 -3.69 -20.41
N THR A 346 1.50 -3.99 -20.00
CA THR A 346 0.78 -3.18 -19.01
C THR A 346 1.47 -3.22 -17.63
N LEU A 347 1.90 -4.39 -17.18
CA LEU A 347 2.60 -4.55 -15.90
C LEU A 347 3.96 -3.85 -15.90
N GLU A 348 4.74 -4.04 -16.96
CA GLU A 348 6.04 -3.39 -17.16
C GLU A 348 5.89 -1.86 -17.24
N ASN A 349 4.89 -1.35 -17.95
CA ASN A 349 4.60 0.08 -18.07
C ASN A 349 4.33 0.75 -16.71
N PHE A 350 3.78 0.03 -15.72
CA PHE A 350 3.68 0.55 -14.35
C PHE A 350 5.05 0.71 -13.70
N ILE A 351 5.93 -0.28 -13.85
CA ILE A 351 7.28 -0.27 -13.28
C ILE A 351 8.08 0.89 -13.89
N TYR A 352 8.20 0.95 -15.21
CA TYR A 352 8.96 2.01 -15.90
C TYR A 352 8.38 3.41 -15.66
N GLY A 353 7.06 3.51 -15.46
CA GLY A 353 6.42 4.76 -15.08
C GLY A 353 6.73 5.21 -13.66
N ASP A 354 7.03 4.27 -12.77
CA ASP A 354 7.37 4.52 -11.36
C ASP A 354 8.89 4.63 -11.12
N THR A 355 9.71 4.52 -12.16
CA THR A 355 11.16 4.78 -12.12
C THR A 355 11.47 6.22 -12.53
N PRO A 356 11.93 7.09 -11.60
CA PRO A 356 12.41 8.43 -11.91
C PRO A 356 13.79 8.41 -12.57
N GLU A 357 14.02 9.36 -13.47
CA GLU A 357 15.35 9.58 -14.08
C GLU A 357 16.29 10.29 -13.09
N ARG A 358 17.60 10.14 -13.29
CA ARG A 358 18.63 10.73 -12.42
C ARG A 358 18.46 12.25 -12.28
N GLU A 359 18.13 12.93 -13.38
CA GLU A 359 17.99 14.38 -13.45
C GLU A 359 16.76 14.86 -12.66
N GLU A 360 15.70 14.06 -12.60
CA GLU A 360 14.49 14.31 -11.80
C GLU A 360 14.77 14.17 -10.30
N ILE A 361 15.59 13.17 -9.93
CA ILE A 361 16.10 12.98 -8.58
C ILE A 361 17.02 14.14 -8.17
N LEU A 362 17.96 14.51 -9.04
CA LEU A 362 18.89 15.62 -8.81
C LEU A 362 18.13 16.92 -8.60
N PHE A 363 17.11 17.21 -9.43
CA PHE A 363 16.25 18.37 -9.26
C PHE A 363 15.59 18.37 -7.87
N THR A 364 15.05 17.23 -7.44
CA THR A 364 14.40 17.11 -6.12
C THR A 364 15.38 17.36 -4.96
N LEU A 365 16.60 16.81 -5.06
CA LEU A 365 17.68 17.08 -4.10
C LEU A 365 18.05 18.56 -4.04
N GLN A 366 18.19 19.21 -5.20
CA GLN A 366 18.50 20.63 -5.29
C GLN A 366 17.40 21.50 -4.69
N GLN A 367 16.12 21.18 -4.91
CA GLN A 367 15.00 21.88 -4.27
C GLN A 367 15.09 21.82 -2.74
N ALA A 368 15.37 20.65 -2.18
CA ALA A 368 15.54 20.49 -0.73
C ALA A 368 16.73 21.32 -0.22
N ILE A 369 17.90 21.19 -0.83
CA ILE A 369 19.13 21.87 -0.39
C ILE A 369 18.99 23.40 -0.48
N ASN A 370 18.38 23.91 -1.55
CA ASN A 370 18.16 25.35 -1.76
C ASN A 370 17.15 25.94 -0.76
N ALA A 371 16.27 25.11 -0.18
CA ALA A 371 15.30 25.51 0.83
C ALA A 371 15.84 25.43 2.28
N SER A 372 17.13 25.12 2.48
CA SER A 372 17.73 25.06 3.81
C SER A 372 17.49 26.36 4.63
N PRO A 373 17.17 26.28 5.94
CA PRO A 373 17.19 25.08 6.79
C PRO A 373 15.90 24.26 6.79
N GLN A 374 14.83 24.72 6.14
CA GLN A 374 13.50 24.10 6.20
C GLN A 374 12.83 24.07 4.83
N TRP A 375 12.45 22.87 4.40
CA TRP A 375 11.79 22.64 3.12
C TRP A 375 10.33 22.22 3.31
N GLU A 376 9.43 22.95 2.66
CA GLU A 376 7.99 22.68 2.69
C GLU A 376 7.56 22.04 1.36
N VAL A 377 6.95 20.85 1.46
CA VAL A 377 6.64 20.01 0.30
C VAL A 377 5.14 19.79 0.20
N VAL A 378 4.56 20.31 -0.87
CA VAL A 378 3.25 19.85 -1.37
C VAL A 378 3.51 18.79 -2.43
N LEU A 379 3.20 17.53 -2.12
CA LEU A 379 3.60 16.39 -2.94
C LEU A 379 3.16 16.50 -4.42
N SER A 380 1.94 16.96 -4.68
CA SER A 380 1.42 17.11 -6.05
C SER A 380 2.14 18.21 -6.84
N ARG A 381 2.57 19.28 -6.17
CA ARG A 381 3.35 20.37 -6.77
C ARG A 381 4.76 19.88 -7.10
N LEU A 382 5.45 19.30 -6.11
CA LEU A 382 6.79 18.76 -6.31
C LEU A 382 6.81 17.68 -7.39
N ALA A 383 5.80 16.81 -7.47
CA ALA A 383 5.66 15.83 -8.56
C ALA A 383 5.57 16.48 -9.94
N SER A 384 4.81 17.57 -10.06
CA SER A 384 4.69 18.33 -11.31
C SER A 384 5.99 19.03 -11.70
N GLU A 385 6.72 19.58 -10.72
CA GLU A 385 7.97 20.33 -10.93
C GLU A 385 9.16 19.42 -11.23
N SER A 386 9.33 18.34 -10.45
CA SER A 386 10.40 17.35 -10.60
C SER A 386 10.17 16.35 -11.74
N ASN A 387 8.96 16.32 -12.30
CA ASN A 387 8.50 15.30 -13.24
C ASN A 387 8.42 13.87 -12.68
N VAL A 388 8.52 13.69 -11.37
CA VAL A 388 8.35 12.39 -10.71
C VAL A 388 6.89 12.16 -10.36
N ARG A 389 6.33 10.97 -10.62
CA ARG A 389 4.98 10.63 -10.15
C ARG A 389 4.90 10.67 -8.63
N GLN A 390 3.72 10.95 -8.07
CA GLN A 390 3.57 11.12 -6.63
C GLN A 390 3.99 9.90 -5.79
N LEU A 391 3.72 8.68 -6.26
CA LEU A 391 4.09 7.47 -5.52
C LEU A 391 5.62 7.27 -5.46
N PRO A 392 6.37 7.23 -6.57
CA PRO A 392 7.82 7.15 -6.50
C PRO A 392 8.47 8.39 -5.87
N LEU A 393 7.83 9.57 -5.94
CA LEU A 393 8.31 10.74 -5.22
C LEU A 393 8.26 10.55 -3.70
N LYS A 394 7.21 9.91 -3.15
CA LYS A 394 7.18 9.54 -1.72
C LYS A 394 8.33 8.60 -1.37
N THR A 395 8.61 7.61 -2.23
CA THR A 395 9.75 6.71 -2.07
C THR A 395 11.07 7.48 -2.06
N LEU A 396 11.25 8.41 -3.00
CA LEU A 396 12.43 9.25 -3.08
C LEU A 396 12.63 10.10 -1.82
N LEU A 397 11.57 10.71 -1.28
CA LEU A 397 11.64 11.49 -0.04
C LEU A 397 12.09 10.63 1.15
N VAL A 398 11.62 9.38 1.25
CA VAL A 398 12.09 8.46 2.29
C VAL A 398 13.56 8.09 2.09
N TYR A 399 14.00 7.80 0.86
CA TYR A 399 15.42 7.55 0.60
C TYR A 399 16.30 8.76 0.90
N MET A 400 15.84 9.98 0.60
CA MET A 400 16.53 11.21 0.97
C MET A 400 16.66 11.35 2.50
N GLU A 401 15.62 10.99 3.25
CA GLU A 401 15.65 11.00 4.72
C GLU A 401 16.58 9.93 5.29
N MET A 402 16.57 8.71 4.74
CA MET A 402 17.49 7.65 5.12
C MET A 402 18.95 7.99 4.78
N ALA A 403 19.18 8.73 3.70
CA ALA A 403 20.48 9.28 3.34
C ALA A 403 20.88 10.49 4.21
N GLY A 404 20.02 10.92 5.14
CA GLY A 404 20.27 12.02 6.07
C GLY A 404 20.12 13.42 5.46
N VAL A 405 19.61 13.55 4.23
CA VAL A 405 19.44 14.85 3.54
C VAL A 405 18.36 15.70 4.19
N ILE A 406 17.25 15.04 4.52
CA ILE A 406 16.06 15.67 5.10
C ILE A 406 15.64 14.92 6.36
N GLN A 407 14.85 15.55 7.21
CA GLN A 407 14.23 14.92 8.36
C GLN A 407 12.80 15.43 8.54
N ALA A 408 11.83 14.53 8.52
CA ALA A 408 10.42 14.90 8.70
C ALA A 408 10.20 15.56 10.08
N GLN A 409 9.63 16.76 10.07
CA GLN A 409 9.21 17.49 11.27
C GLN A 409 7.71 17.25 11.47
N TYR A 410 6.88 18.11 10.89
CA TYR A 410 5.43 18.06 11.01
C TYR A 410 4.76 18.17 9.64
N SER A 411 3.49 17.81 9.58
CA SER A 411 2.63 18.02 8.41
C SER A 411 1.49 18.96 8.76
N TYR A 412 1.10 19.83 7.84
CA TYR A 412 -0.02 20.73 7.98
C TYR A 412 -0.76 20.89 6.65
N PHE A 413 -2.04 21.24 6.66
CA PHE A 413 -2.76 21.57 5.42
C PHE A 413 -2.50 23.03 5.03
N ALA A 414 -2.03 23.27 3.80
CA ALA A 414 -1.77 24.62 3.30
C ALA A 414 -3.06 25.43 3.18
N ASP A 415 -4.13 24.79 2.70
CA ASP A 415 -5.39 25.42 2.39
C ASP A 415 -6.46 24.99 3.39
N TYR A 416 -7.14 25.97 3.97
CA TYR A 416 -8.36 25.75 4.73
C TYR A 416 -9.48 26.53 4.05
N ARG A 417 -10.59 25.86 3.79
CA ARG A 417 -11.82 26.51 3.36
C ARG A 417 -12.98 26.06 4.21
N PHE A 418 -13.93 26.94 4.46
CA PHE A 418 -15.12 26.60 5.22
C PHE A 418 -16.37 27.17 4.59
N LYS A 419 -17.51 26.49 4.75
CA LYS A 419 -18.82 27.06 4.45
C LYS A 419 -19.61 27.26 5.74
N PHE A 420 -20.33 28.38 5.84
CA PHE A 420 -21.18 28.65 7.00
C PHE A 420 -22.41 27.73 7.01
N LEU A 421 -22.63 27.03 8.13
CA LEU A 421 -23.87 26.30 8.42
C LEU A 421 -24.80 27.12 9.35
N ARG A 422 -24.21 28.04 10.12
CA ARG A 422 -24.88 29.05 10.93
C ARG A 422 -24.42 30.45 10.50
N ASP A 423 -25.26 31.45 10.75
CA ASP A 423 -24.96 32.84 10.37
C ASP A 423 -23.70 33.39 11.06
N LYS A 424 -22.93 34.23 10.35
CA LYS A 424 -21.69 34.84 10.86
C LYS A 424 -21.90 35.61 12.16
N GLN A 425 -23.00 36.34 12.32
CA GLN A 425 -23.31 37.07 13.55
C GLN A 425 -23.60 36.14 14.71
N PHE A 426 -24.24 34.99 14.45
CA PHE A 426 -24.46 33.97 15.49
C PHE A 426 -23.13 33.45 16.03
N ILE A 427 -22.16 33.15 15.16
CA ILE A 427 -20.85 32.66 15.60
C ILE A 427 -20.10 33.73 16.38
N LEU A 428 -20.13 34.99 15.90
CA LEU A 428 -19.50 36.12 16.60
C LEU A 428 -20.09 36.39 17.98
N SER A 429 -21.40 36.17 18.18
CA SER A 429 -22.05 36.38 19.48
C SER A 429 -21.69 35.32 20.52
N GLN A 430 -21.08 34.20 20.12
CA GLN A 430 -20.57 33.17 21.05
C GLN A 430 -19.26 33.58 21.74
N PHE A 431 -18.64 34.69 21.33
CA PHE A 431 -17.36 35.15 21.84
C PHE A 431 -17.44 36.59 22.34
N ASN A 432 -16.59 36.94 23.30
CA ASN A 432 -16.48 38.28 23.89
C ASN A 432 -15.03 38.77 23.88
N GLY A 433 -14.84 40.09 23.89
CA GLY A 433 -13.52 40.74 23.95
C GLY A 433 -12.59 40.32 22.80
N GLU A 434 -11.31 40.14 23.10
CA GLU A 434 -10.25 39.78 22.13
C GLU A 434 -10.57 38.51 21.32
N ARG A 435 -11.30 37.55 21.90
CA ARG A 435 -11.69 36.34 21.16
C ARG A 435 -12.67 36.68 20.04
N ARG A 436 -13.63 37.58 20.29
CA ARG A 436 -14.60 38.01 19.26
C ARG A 436 -13.91 38.75 18.13
N GLU A 437 -12.96 39.62 18.47
CA GLU A 437 -12.16 40.37 17.48
C GLU A 437 -11.33 39.41 16.62
N PHE A 438 -10.68 38.43 17.23
CA PHE A 438 -9.95 37.38 16.53
C PHE A 438 -10.83 36.56 15.58
N VAL A 439 -12.00 36.09 16.04
CA VAL A 439 -12.93 35.36 15.17
C VAL A 439 -13.43 36.24 14.02
N ASN A 440 -13.69 37.52 14.27
CA ASN A 440 -14.06 38.45 13.22
C ASN A 440 -12.95 38.66 12.19
N ALA A 441 -11.69 38.75 12.64
CA ALA A 441 -10.51 38.83 11.77
C ALA A 441 -10.42 37.60 10.84
N ILE A 442 -10.61 36.39 11.38
CA ILE A 442 -10.65 35.15 10.57
C ILE A 442 -11.68 35.30 9.45
N PHE A 443 -12.90 35.72 9.77
CA PHE A 443 -13.96 35.84 8.78
C PHE A 443 -13.80 37.03 7.82
N GLN A 444 -13.00 38.04 8.16
CA GLN A 444 -12.69 39.16 7.26
C GLN A 444 -11.58 38.80 6.29
N CYS A 445 -10.56 38.08 6.76
CA CYS A 445 -9.45 37.54 5.97
C CYS A 445 -9.80 36.19 5.32
N SER A 446 -11.08 35.88 5.14
CA SER A 446 -11.51 34.66 4.48
C SER A 446 -12.45 34.96 3.32
N PRO A 447 -11.94 35.36 2.13
CA PRO A 447 -12.76 35.70 0.97
C PRO A 447 -13.72 34.56 0.61
N GLN A 448 -14.99 34.91 0.39
CA GLN A 448 -16.05 33.96 0.05
C GLN A 448 -16.20 33.83 -1.47
N ALA A 449 -16.03 32.60 -1.97
CA ALA A 449 -16.32 32.20 -3.34
C ALA A 449 -17.50 31.21 -3.36
N ARG A 450 -18.65 31.65 -3.87
CA ARG A 450 -19.93 30.93 -3.80
C ARG A 450 -20.31 30.63 -2.34
N THR A 451 -20.32 29.35 -1.95
CA THR A 451 -20.66 28.91 -0.59
C THR A 451 -19.45 28.74 0.32
N TRP A 452 -18.24 28.71 -0.21
CA TRP A 452 -17.01 28.43 0.54
C TRP A 452 -16.18 29.70 0.73
N CYS A 453 -15.69 29.91 1.95
CA CYS A 453 -14.72 30.92 2.34
C CYS A 453 -13.32 30.28 2.36
N GLN A 454 -12.35 30.84 1.64
CA GLN A 454 -10.95 30.40 1.68
C GLN A 454 -10.23 31.21 2.76
N VAL A 455 -9.52 30.56 3.69
CA VAL A 455 -8.76 31.24 4.74
C VAL A 455 -7.45 31.78 4.15
N ASP A 456 -7.22 33.08 4.30
CA ASP A 456 -5.98 33.73 3.90
C ASP A 456 -5.09 33.98 5.14
N PHE A 457 -4.20 33.03 5.41
CA PHE A 457 -3.28 33.11 6.55
C PHE A 457 -2.25 34.22 6.43
N GLU A 458 -1.87 34.61 5.21
CA GLU A 458 -0.90 35.69 4.99
C GLU A 458 -1.50 37.03 5.38
N THR A 459 -2.71 37.32 4.87
CA THR A 459 -3.45 38.53 5.22
C THR A 459 -3.79 38.56 6.72
N LEU A 460 -4.16 37.42 7.29
CA LEU A 460 -4.47 37.30 8.73
C LEU A 460 -3.25 37.58 9.61
N TRP A 461 -2.07 37.06 9.24
CA TRP A 461 -0.82 37.35 9.92
C TRP A 461 -0.41 38.82 9.77
N ALA A 462 -0.46 39.35 8.53
CA ALA A 462 -0.05 40.71 8.23
C ALA A 462 -0.86 41.77 9.00
N HIS A 463 -2.18 41.60 9.07
CA HIS A 463 -3.08 42.60 9.67
C HIS A 463 -3.38 42.36 11.14
N PHE A 464 -3.34 41.12 11.62
CA PHE A 464 -3.78 40.77 12.97
C PHE A 464 -2.75 40.01 13.79
N GLN A 465 -1.55 39.74 13.24
CA GLN A 465 -0.49 38.94 13.88
C GLN A 465 -1.03 37.62 14.45
N ALA A 466 -2.03 37.08 13.75
CA ALA A 466 -2.79 35.93 14.19
C ALA A 466 -2.04 34.65 13.85
N ASP A 467 -1.65 33.91 14.88
CA ASP A 467 -0.95 32.64 14.72
C ASP A 467 -1.78 31.62 13.91
N ARG A 468 -1.10 30.90 13.01
CA ARG A 468 -1.70 29.90 12.12
C ARG A 468 -2.34 28.77 12.90
N GLN A 469 -1.68 28.23 13.93
CA GLN A 469 -2.23 27.14 14.74
C GLN A 469 -3.47 27.59 15.52
N ARG A 470 -3.45 28.82 16.06
CA ARG A 470 -4.60 29.41 16.74
C ARG A 470 -5.81 29.58 15.81
N THR A 471 -5.57 29.96 14.56
CA THR A 471 -6.62 30.13 13.55
C THR A 471 -7.24 28.80 13.17
N ILE A 472 -6.40 27.78 12.90
CA ILE A 472 -6.84 26.42 12.61
C ILE A 472 -7.67 25.87 13.78
N ALA A 473 -7.17 26.01 15.02
CA ALA A 473 -7.89 25.56 16.20
C ALA A 473 -9.26 26.22 16.37
N ALA A 474 -9.42 27.49 15.98
CA ALA A 474 -10.71 28.17 16.01
C ALA A 474 -11.67 27.66 14.93
N LEU A 475 -11.18 27.43 13.71
CA LEU A 475 -11.97 26.86 12.62
C LEU A 475 -12.40 25.41 12.92
N ASP A 476 -11.49 24.59 13.44
CA ASP A 476 -11.80 23.24 13.90
C ASP A 476 -12.91 23.28 14.97
N TYR A 477 -12.79 24.18 15.95
CA TYR A 477 -13.81 24.38 16.97
C TYR A 477 -15.18 24.79 16.38
N PHE A 478 -15.23 25.66 15.37
CA PHE A 478 -16.50 26.03 14.72
C PHE A 478 -17.10 24.85 13.95
N ASN A 479 -16.27 24.03 13.32
CA ASN A 479 -16.70 22.84 12.60
C ASN A 479 -17.24 21.77 13.54
N GLU A 480 -16.55 21.52 14.66
CA GLU A 480 -16.98 20.62 15.73
C GLU A 480 -18.34 21.04 16.32
N LYS A 481 -18.60 22.34 16.43
CA LYS A 481 -19.91 22.86 16.90
C LYS A 481 -21.00 22.85 15.83
N GLY A 482 -20.70 22.40 14.61
CA GLY A 482 -21.64 22.41 13.48
C GLY A 482 -22.03 23.81 13.03
N TRP A 483 -21.15 24.80 13.26
CA TRP A 483 -21.38 26.18 12.85
C TRP A 483 -20.88 26.46 11.44
N ILE A 484 -19.83 25.74 11.05
CA ILE A 484 -19.28 25.72 9.70
C ILE A 484 -19.07 24.25 9.29
N GLU A 485 -18.92 24.02 8.00
CA GLU A 485 -18.30 22.80 7.47
C GLU A 485 -16.91 23.19 6.96
N LEU A 486 -15.87 22.56 7.51
CA LEU A 486 -14.47 22.84 7.22
C LEU A 486 -13.89 21.77 6.30
N GLU A 487 -13.14 22.20 5.29
CA GLU A 487 -12.40 21.35 4.38
C GLU A 487 -10.96 21.83 4.32
N SER A 488 -10.03 20.93 4.59
CA SER A 488 -8.60 21.17 4.48
C SER A 488 -8.06 20.53 3.20
N LYS A 489 -7.22 21.26 2.47
CA LYS A 489 -6.62 20.84 1.20
C LYS A 489 -5.12 21.05 1.21
N LEU A 490 -4.46 20.36 0.28
CA LEU A 490 -3.02 20.44 0.04
C LEU A 490 -2.21 20.15 1.32
N MET A 491 -2.12 18.88 1.68
CA MET A 491 -1.21 18.44 2.75
C MET A 491 0.22 18.86 2.38
N THR A 492 0.82 19.68 3.24
CA THR A 492 2.22 20.11 3.19
C THR A 492 3.00 19.35 4.25
N GLU A 493 4.08 18.70 3.83
CA GLU A 493 5.05 18.09 4.74
C GLU A 493 6.22 19.06 4.93
N VAL A 494 6.63 19.26 6.18
CA VAL A 494 7.77 20.11 6.54
C VAL A 494 8.94 19.23 6.91
N TYR A 495 10.06 19.48 6.23
CA TYR A 495 11.32 18.78 6.45
C TYR A 495 12.37 19.76 6.94
N ARG A 496 13.14 19.36 7.94
CA ARG A 496 14.42 19.98 8.23
C ARG A 496 15.41 19.50 7.18
N VAL A 497 16.17 20.42 6.59
CA VAL A 497 17.24 20.11 5.64
C VAL A 497 18.55 20.05 6.41
N ASN A 498 19.22 18.90 6.37
CA ASN A 498 20.50 18.74 7.04
C ASN A 498 21.64 19.09 6.08
N THR A 499 22.78 19.50 6.62
CA THR A 499 24.03 19.61 5.84
C THR A 499 24.48 18.23 5.40
N VAL A 500 24.72 18.07 4.10
CA VAL A 500 25.14 16.79 3.50
C VAL A 500 26.62 16.86 3.17
N ASP A 501 27.41 15.96 3.75
CA ASP A 501 28.87 15.89 3.51
C ASP A 501 29.22 15.29 2.13
N LYS A 502 28.28 14.55 1.53
CA LYS A 502 28.45 13.90 0.22
C LYS A 502 28.14 14.87 -0.93
N PRO A 503 28.90 14.84 -2.04
CA PRO A 503 28.56 15.57 -3.25
C PRO A 503 27.16 15.20 -3.76
N ILE A 504 26.36 16.21 -4.10
CA ILE A 504 24.96 16.03 -4.54
C ILE A 504 24.83 15.09 -5.74
N ASP A 505 25.76 15.15 -6.71
CA ASP A 505 25.77 14.29 -7.88
C ASP A 505 26.00 12.81 -7.52
N ALA A 506 26.90 12.54 -6.56
CA ALA A 506 27.16 11.17 -6.10
C ALA A 506 25.94 10.59 -5.36
N LEU A 507 25.24 11.44 -4.60
CA LEU A 507 23.99 11.07 -3.96
C LEU A 507 22.88 10.82 -4.98
N ALA A 508 22.71 11.69 -5.97
CA ALA A 508 21.73 11.51 -7.05
C ALA A 508 21.96 10.19 -7.80
N ASN A 509 23.22 9.85 -8.12
CA ASN A 509 23.58 8.57 -8.74
C ASN A 509 23.20 7.38 -7.85
N SER A 510 23.51 7.47 -6.56
CA SER A 510 23.20 6.38 -5.61
C SER A 510 21.69 6.15 -5.49
N LEU A 511 20.90 7.23 -5.38
CA LEU A 511 19.45 7.15 -5.33
C LEU A 511 18.84 6.65 -6.64
N ALA A 512 19.35 7.11 -7.79
CA ALA A 512 18.93 6.61 -9.10
C ALA A 512 19.20 5.10 -9.25
N GLN A 513 20.33 4.62 -8.72
CA GLN A 513 20.65 3.20 -8.75
C GLN A 513 19.66 2.37 -7.93
N LEU A 514 19.22 2.83 -6.76
CA LEU A 514 18.19 2.14 -5.96
C LEU A 514 16.89 1.95 -6.75
N PHE A 515 16.44 2.97 -7.49
CA PHE A 515 15.26 2.86 -8.35
C PHE A 515 15.47 1.91 -9.52
N LYS A 516 16.66 1.93 -10.15
CA LYS A 516 16.99 1.00 -11.26
C LYS A 516 17.08 -0.46 -10.80
N ASP A 517 17.70 -0.72 -9.66
CA ASP A 517 17.79 -2.06 -9.08
C ASP A 517 16.39 -2.61 -8.77
N LYS A 518 15.51 -1.74 -8.25
CA LYS A 518 14.10 -2.07 -8.01
C LYS A 518 13.35 -2.34 -9.31
N GLU A 519 13.50 -1.49 -10.32
CA GLU A 519 12.90 -1.69 -11.65
C GLU A 519 13.30 -3.05 -12.23
N GLN A 520 14.59 -3.37 -12.23
CA GLN A 520 15.08 -4.66 -12.73
C GLN A 520 14.50 -5.82 -11.92
N SER A 521 14.49 -5.73 -10.59
CA SER A 521 13.93 -6.77 -9.74
C SER A 521 12.44 -6.99 -10.00
N ASP A 522 11.66 -5.92 -10.19
CA ASP A 522 10.22 -6.00 -10.43
C ASP A 522 9.91 -6.58 -11.83
N VAL A 523 10.70 -6.24 -12.86
CA VAL A 523 10.58 -6.84 -14.20
C VAL A 523 10.92 -8.33 -14.16
N GLU A 524 12.02 -8.71 -13.49
CA GLU A 524 12.40 -10.11 -13.32
C GLU A 524 11.31 -10.92 -12.61
N ARG A 525 10.58 -10.34 -11.64
CA ARG A 525 9.46 -11.04 -10.98
C ARG A 525 8.33 -11.37 -11.94
N ILE A 526 8.01 -10.49 -12.90
CA ILE A 526 7.00 -10.77 -13.93
C ILE A 526 7.47 -11.95 -14.78
N HIS A 527 8.74 -11.98 -15.21
CA HIS A 527 9.23 -13.07 -16.05
C HIS A 527 9.31 -14.40 -15.30
N ARG A 528 9.68 -14.38 -14.01
CA ARG A 528 9.63 -15.57 -13.15
C ARG A 528 8.20 -16.10 -12.96
N LEU A 529 7.21 -15.21 -12.85
CA LEU A 529 5.81 -15.58 -12.77
C LEU A 529 5.35 -16.31 -14.05
N LEU A 530 5.74 -15.82 -15.23
CA LEU A 530 5.43 -16.49 -16.50
C LEU A 530 6.05 -17.89 -16.57
N GLN A 531 7.34 -17.99 -16.24
CA GLN A 531 8.05 -19.27 -16.17
C GLN A 531 7.39 -20.24 -15.18
N PHE A 532 6.88 -19.73 -14.06
CA PHE A 532 6.13 -20.53 -13.10
C PHE A 532 4.84 -21.10 -13.71
N PHE A 533 4.05 -20.29 -14.42
CA PHE A 533 2.80 -20.76 -15.03
C PHE A 533 2.99 -21.68 -16.25
N GLU A 534 4.10 -21.56 -16.97
CA GLU A 534 4.46 -22.43 -18.10
C GLU A 534 5.30 -23.66 -17.66
N SER A 535 5.55 -23.81 -16.37
CA SER A 535 6.36 -24.91 -15.84
C SER A 535 5.73 -26.28 -16.08
N GLU A 536 6.56 -27.27 -16.41
CA GLU A 536 6.17 -28.68 -16.47
C GLU A 536 6.13 -29.35 -15.08
N GLN A 537 6.52 -28.62 -14.03
CA GLN A 537 6.49 -29.10 -12.65
C GLN A 537 5.15 -28.78 -11.99
N CYS A 538 4.81 -29.54 -10.94
CA CYS A 538 3.60 -29.31 -10.15
C CYS A 538 3.55 -27.87 -9.62
N LEU A 539 2.50 -27.12 -9.98
CA LEU A 539 2.35 -25.71 -9.60
C LEU A 539 2.24 -25.53 -8.08
N SER A 540 1.51 -26.40 -7.38
CA SER A 540 1.39 -26.32 -5.92
C SER A 540 2.71 -26.61 -5.22
N HIS A 541 3.53 -27.53 -5.76
CA HIS A 541 4.87 -27.81 -5.25
C HIS A 541 5.81 -26.64 -5.51
N GLY A 542 5.87 -26.13 -6.75
CA GLY A 542 6.71 -25.00 -7.12
C GLY A 542 6.38 -23.74 -6.31
N LEU A 543 5.10 -23.50 -6.02
CA LEU A 543 4.68 -22.39 -5.18
C LEU A 543 5.13 -22.56 -3.72
N ALA A 544 5.03 -23.77 -3.18
CA ALA A 544 5.50 -24.06 -1.83
C ALA A 544 7.03 -23.93 -1.72
N ASP A 545 7.76 -24.47 -2.68
CA ASP A 545 9.22 -24.40 -2.76
C ASP A 545 9.71 -22.94 -2.89
N TYR A 546 9.02 -22.12 -3.69
CA TYR A 546 9.29 -20.68 -3.81
C TYR A 546 9.27 -19.94 -2.47
N PHE A 547 8.39 -20.34 -1.54
CA PHE A 547 8.32 -19.80 -0.17
C PHE A 547 9.13 -20.61 0.86
N GLY A 548 9.96 -21.54 0.43
CA GLY A 548 10.81 -22.36 1.29
C GLY A 548 10.08 -23.49 2.03
N ASP A 549 8.91 -23.89 1.58
CA ASP A 549 8.20 -25.08 2.07
C ASP A 549 8.53 -26.31 1.22
N HIS A 550 9.61 -27.00 1.62
CA HIS A 550 10.07 -28.21 0.95
C HIS A 550 9.28 -29.48 1.32
N ASN A 551 8.24 -29.38 2.17
CA ASN A 551 7.44 -30.53 2.58
C ASN A 551 6.23 -30.80 1.66
N ALA A 552 5.97 -29.92 0.69
CA ALA A 552 4.89 -30.08 -0.26
C ALA A 552 5.10 -31.29 -1.19
N PRO A 553 4.05 -32.06 -1.54
CA PRO A 553 4.19 -33.21 -2.43
C PRO A 553 4.68 -32.76 -3.81
N SER A 554 5.65 -33.48 -4.37
CA SER A 554 6.21 -33.20 -5.72
C SER A 554 5.16 -33.31 -6.84
N GLN A 555 4.08 -34.07 -6.60
CA GLN A 555 2.89 -34.13 -7.42
C GLN A 555 1.66 -34.01 -6.53
N CYS A 556 0.95 -32.88 -6.61
CA CYS A 556 -0.22 -32.63 -5.77
C CYS A 556 -1.49 -33.35 -6.25
N GLY A 557 -1.56 -33.75 -7.52
CA GLY A 557 -2.73 -34.40 -8.14
C GLY A 557 -3.91 -33.46 -8.45
N HIS A 558 -3.85 -32.20 -8.06
CA HIS A 558 -4.97 -31.24 -8.17
C HIS A 558 -4.60 -29.90 -8.81
N CYS A 559 -3.43 -29.80 -9.45
CA CYS A 559 -3.11 -28.68 -10.33
C CYS A 559 -3.17 -29.10 -11.81
N SER A 560 -3.31 -28.14 -12.72
CA SER A 560 -3.40 -28.39 -14.17
C SER A 560 -2.24 -29.24 -14.69
N VAL A 561 -1.00 -28.97 -14.25
CA VAL A 561 0.18 -29.75 -14.63
C VAL A 561 0.08 -31.21 -14.17
N CYS A 562 -0.30 -31.47 -12.91
CA CYS A 562 -0.49 -32.85 -12.42
C CYS A 562 -1.65 -33.58 -13.10
N ARG A 563 -2.60 -32.85 -13.71
CA ARG A 563 -3.66 -33.39 -14.56
C ARG A 563 -3.23 -33.60 -16.02
N GLY A 564 -1.98 -33.29 -16.38
CA GLY A 564 -1.47 -33.39 -17.75
C GLY A 564 -1.79 -32.19 -18.64
N HIS A 565 -2.26 -31.09 -18.06
CA HIS A 565 -2.56 -29.83 -18.77
C HIS A 565 -1.47 -28.79 -18.48
N ILE A 566 -0.33 -28.94 -19.15
CA ILE A 566 0.76 -27.95 -19.11
C ILE A 566 0.36 -26.77 -19.98
N ALA A 567 0.44 -25.55 -19.44
CA ALA A 567 0.04 -24.35 -20.14
C ALA A 567 1.13 -23.85 -21.09
N GLN A 568 0.72 -23.39 -22.27
CA GLN A 568 1.55 -22.57 -23.16
C GLN A 568 0.80 -21.26 -23.38
N LEU A 569 1.38 -20.15 -22.96
CA LEU A 569 0.64 -18.88 -22.96
C LEU A 569 0.64 -18.25 -24.36
N PRO A 570 -0.53 -17.81 -24.86
CA PRO A 570 -0.58 -17.07 -26.10
C PRO A 570 0.31 -15.83 -26.05
N LYS A 571 1.13 -15.65 -27.09
CA LYS A 571 2.06 -14.53 -27.20
C LYS A 571 1.35 -13.24 -27.59
N SER A 572 1.93 -12.12 -27.17
CA SER A 572 1.43 -10.79 -27.55
C SER A 572 1.54 -10.52 -29.04
N HIS A 573 0.45 -10.02 -29.62
CA HIS A 573 0.45 -9.42 -30.94
C HIS A 573 1.00 -8.00 -30.82
N THR A 574 2.31 -7.84 -31.05
CA THR A 574 2.97 -6.54 -31.01
C THR A 574 2.52 -5.68 -32.19
N GLN A 575 1.96 -4.50 -31.91
CA GLN A 575 1.70 -3.52 -32.96
C GLN A 575 3.03 -3.01 -33.52
N GLN A 576 3.27 -3.24 -34.80
CA GLN A 576 4.47 -2.74 -35.49
C GLN A 576 4.17 -1.35 -36.03
N ALA A 577 5.04 -0.39 -35.73
CA ALA A 577 5.07 0.92 -36.38
C ALA A 577 6.39 1.06 -37.14
N SER A 578 6.34 1.71 -38.30
CA SER A 578 7.54 2.00 -39.07
C SER A 578 8.40 3.08 -38.38
N ALA A 579 9.71 3.04 -38.61
CA ALA A 579 10.66 4.04 -38.11
C ALA A 579 10.24 5.49 -38.46
N SER A 580 9.68 5.69 -39.65
CA SER A 580 9.19 6.99 -40.11
C SER A 580 7.95 7.47 -39.35
N GLU A 581 7.00 6.59 -39.05
CA GLU A 581 5.82 6.92 -38.23
C GLU A 581 6.23 7.33 -36.81
N VAL A 582 7.13 6.53 -36.21
CA VAL A 582 7.63 6.81 -34.85
C VAL A 582 8.37 8.15 -34.82
N SER A 583 9.28 8.41 -35.78
CA SER A 583 9.99 9.68 -35.88
C SER A 583 9.04 10.88 -36.04
N ALA A 584 7.98 10.74 -36.85
CA ALA A 584 6.99 11.80 -37.02
C ALA A 584 6.24 12.12 -35.71
N TRP A 585 5.84 11.09 -34.96
CA TRP A 585 5.20 11.25 -33.65
C TRP A 585 6.11 11.91 -32.62
N LEU A 586 7.37 11.50 -32.55
CA LEU A 586 8.36 12.06 -31.63
C LEU A 586 8.68 13.52 -31.97
N THR A 587 8.73 13.86 -33.25
CA THR A 587 8.88 15.26 -33.72
C THR A 587 7.70 16.12 -33.26
N GLU A 588 6.46 15.61 -33.34
CA GLU A 588 5.28 16.32 -32.85
C GLU A 588 5.35 16.58 -31.33
N LEU A 589 5.81 15.58 -30.56
CA LEU A 589 6.02 15.71 -29.12
C LEU A 589 7.12 16.73 -28.80
N GLN A 590 8.27 16.65 -29.47
CA GLN A 590 9.41 17.54 -29.23
C GLN A 590 9.04 19.01 -29.50
N LYS A 591 8.17 19.29 -30.48
CA LYS A 591 7.63 20.64 -30.75
C LYS A 591 6.83 21.24 -29.58
N LYS A 592 6.32 20.42 -28.66
CA LYS A 592 5.63 20.91 -27.46
C LYS A 592 6.59 21.31 -26.34
N SER A 593 7.85 20.85 -26.39
CA SER A 593 8.86 21.09 -25.36
C SER A 593 9.90 22.10 -25.82
N SER A 594 10.31 23.00 -24.92
CA SER A 594 11.42 23.94 -25.19
C SER A 594 12.79 23.30 -24.99
N THR A 595 12.87 22.19 -24.27
CA THR A 595 14.09 21.42 -24.04
C THR A 595 14.02 20.05 -24.73
N PRO A 596 15.16 19.48 -25.14
CA PRO A 596 15.20 18.10 -25.62
C PRO A 596 14.60 17.14 -24.59
N LEU A 597 13.70 16.26 -25.04
CA LEU A 597 13.12 15.21 -24.21
C LEU A 597 14.03 13.98 -24.21
N SER A 598 14.24 13.37 -23.04
CA SER A 598 15.00 12.12 -22.91
C SER A 598 14.38 11.00 -23.74
N HIS A 599 15.19 10.01 -24.10
CA HIS A 599 14.71 8.80 -24.78
C HIS A 599 13.66 8.06 -23.93
N ASN A 600 13.79 8.08 -22.60
CA ASN A 600 12.78 7.54 -21.70
C ASN A 600 11.45 8.27 -21.82
N LEU A 601 11.42 9.61 -21.84
CA LEU A 601 10.17 10.36 -22.02
C LEU A 601 9.55 10.10 -23.39
N GLN A 602 10.36 9.97 -24.44
CA GLN A 602 9.89 9.61 -25.77
C GLN A 602 9.27 8.20 -25.79
N ALA A 603 9.92 7.20 -25.18
CA ALA A 603 9.39 5.86 -25.06
C ALA A 603 8.12 5.79 -24.19
N LYS A 604 8.10 6.50 -23.05
CA LYS A 604 6.92 6.63 -22.16
C LYS A 604 5.72 7.22 -22.90
N PHE A 605 5.95 8.20 -23.78
CA PHE A 605 4.90 8.79 -24.62
C PHE A 605 4.28 7.76 -25.57
N LEU A 606 5.12 7.02 -26.31
CA LEU A 606 4.67 6.00 -27.26
C LEU A 606 3.95 4.83 -26.55
N CYS A 607 4.39 4.46 -25.35
CA CYS A 607 3.78 3.39 -24.54
C CYS A 607 2.56 3.85 -23.73
N GLY A 608 2.18 5.14 -23.79
CA GLY A 608 1.02 5.66 -23.05
C GLY A 608 1.24 5.82 -21.54
N ILE A 609 2.48 5.76 -21.08
CA ILE A 609 2.87 5.89 -19.67
C ILE A 609 2.68 7.35 -19.25
N ALA A 610 1.65 7.61 -18.44
CA ALA A 610 1.35 8.97 -17.99
C ALA A 610 2.46 9.55 -17.09
N THR A 611 3.01 10.70 -17.44
CA THR A 611 4.07 11.38 -16.68
C THR A 611 3.67 12.84 -16.43
N PRO A 612 4.04 13.49 -15.30
CA PRO A 612 3.59 14.84 -14.99
C PRO A 612 3.83 15.87 -16.11
N VAL A 613 5.00 15.83 -16.77
CA VAL A 613 5.36 16.71 -17.90
C VAL A 613 4.37 16.59 -19.06
N PHE A 614 3.81 15.40 -19.34
CA PHE A 614 2.86 15.20 -20.43
C PHE A 614 1.56 15.96 -20.25
N THR A 615 1.18 16.25 -19.00
CA THR A 615 0.01 17.10 -18.73
C THR A 615 0.29 18.54 -19.15
N LYS A 616 1.50 19.06 -18.85
CA LYS A 616 1.94 20.40 -19.26
C LYS A 616 2.07 20.52 -20.77
N LEU A 617 2.60 19.50 -21.42
CA LEU A 617 2.79 19.44 -22.88
C LEU A 617 1.51 19.12 -23.66
N LYS A 618 0.40 18.76 -22.97
CA LYS A 618 -0.82 18.19 -23.57
C LYS A 618 -0.51 16.99 -24.47
N ALA A 619 0.45 16.16 -24.09
CA ALA A 619 0.95 15.08 -24.92
C ALA A 619 -0.13 14.01 -25.21
N ARG A 620 -1.07 13.79 -24.29
CA ARG A 620 -2.14 12.78 -24.43
C ARG A 620 -3.06 13.01 -25.64
N SER A 621 -3.13 14.24 -26.16
CA SER A 621 -3.93 14.55 -27.35
C SER A 621 -3.15 14.41 -28.66
N LEU A 622 -1.85 14.11 -28.60
CA LEU A 622 -1.02 13.95 -29.80
C LEU A 622 -1.21 12.56 -30.41
N ALA A 623 -0.99 12.44 -31.71
CA ALA A 623 -1.31 11.23 -32.45
C ALA A 623 -0.50 10.00 -32.02
N GLY A 624 0.73 10.22 -31.54
CA GLY A 624 1.65 9.16 -31.12
C GLY A 624 1.47 8.64 -29.69
N PHE A 625 0.63 9.29 -28.86
CA PHE A 625 0.47 8.86 -27.48
C PHE A 625 -0.19 7.48 -27.40
N ALA A 626 0.41 6.56 -26.64
CA ALA A 626 -0.07 5.18 -26.46
C ALA A 626 -0.15 4.32 -27.73
N ARG A 627 0.50 4.72 -28.84
CA ARG A 627 0.48 3.94 -30.10
C ARG A 627 1.23 2.62 -30.05
N LEU A 628 2.14 2.46 -29.09
CA LEU A 628 2.93 1.25 -28.86
C LEU A 628 2.68 0.69 -27.46
N GLU A 629 1.50 0.92 -26.86
CA GLU A 629 1.19 0.46 -25.50
C GLU A 629 1.21 -1.06 -25.32
N SER A 630 0.96 -1.81 -26.41
CA SER A 630 1.02 -3.27 -26.44
C SER A 630 2.44 -3.81 -26.62
N ALA A 631 3.40 -2.97 -27.01
CA ALA A 631 4.78 -3.37 -27.23
C ALA A 631 5.59 -3.35 -25.92
N PRO A 632 6.55 -4.28 -25.72
CA PRO A 632 7.43 -4.25 -24.57
C PRO A 632 8.23 -2.93 -24.52
N TYR A 633 8.22 -2.25 -23.37
CA TYR A 633 8.82 -0.92 -23.23
C TYR A 633 10.31 -0.90 -23.63
N ALA A 634 11.07 -1.93 -23.26
CA ALA A 634 12.49 -2.04 -23.60
C ALA A 634 12.73 -2.04 -25.13
N GLN A 635 11.83 -2.63 -25.91
CA GLN A 635 11.92 -2.61 -27.38
C GLN A 635 11.59 -1.23 -27.94
N VAL A 636 10.60 -0.54 -27.37
CA VAL A 636 10.26 0.83 -27.75
C VAL A 636 11.40 1.79 -27.41
N LEU A 637 12.02 1.64 -26.25
CA LEU A 637 13.18 2.44 -25.85
C LEU A 637 14.36 2.23 -26.80
N ALA A 638 14.70 0.98 -27.11
CA ALA A 638 15.77 0.67 -28.07
C ALA A 638 15.47 1.23 -29.48
N LEU A 639 14.20 1.20 -29.91
CA LEU A 639 13.78 1.83 -31.16
C LEU A 639 14.01 3.35 -31.13
N VAL A 640 13.58 4.02 -30.06
CA VAL A 640 13.81 5.47 -29.88
C VAL A 640 15.30 5.81 -29.91
N GLU A 641 16.11 5.06 -29.18
CA GLU A 641 17.57 5.23 -29.13
C GLU A 641 18.20 5.07 -30.52
N SER A 642 17.75 4.06 -31.28
CA SER A 642 18.26 3.82 -32.64
C SER A 642 17.94 4.94 -33.62
N LEU A 643 16.76 5.58 -33.48
CA LEU A 643 16.34 6.67 -34.36
C LEU A 643 17.15 7.95 -34.11
N ASN A 644 17.44 8.25 -32.85
CA ASN A 644 18.21 9.45 -32.47
C ASN A 644 19.72 9.24 -32.66
N GLY A 645 20.22 8.00 -32.60
CA GLY A 645 21.62 7.67 -32.89
C GLY A 645 22.01 7.81 -34.37
N SER A 646 21.05 7.89 -35.29
CA SER A 646 21.28 8.10 -36.73
C SER A 646 21.46 9.56 -37.15
N GLU A 647 21.32 10.53 -36.25
CA GLU A 647 21.56 11.97 -36.54
C GLU A 647 22.98 12.46 -36.17
N GLU A 648 23.81 11.62 -35.54
CA GLU A 648 25.23 11.93 -35.21
C GLU A 648 26.27 11.27 -36.15
N ALA A 649 25.85 10.72 -37.31
CA ALA A 649 26.74 10.08 -38.29
C ALA A 649 26.94 10.90 -39.57
#